data_AF-A0A9C7PTG6-F1
#
_entry.id   AF-A0A9C7PTG6-F1
#
_cell.length_a   1.000
_cell.length_b   1.000
_cell.length_c   1.000
_cell.angle_alpha   90.00
_cell.angle_beta   90.00
_cell.angle_gamma   90.00
#
_symmetry.space_group_name_H-M   'P 1'
#
loop_
_entity.id
_entity.type
_entity.pdbx_description
1 polymer ?
#
loop_
_entity_poly.entity_id
_entity_poly.type
_entity_poly.pdbx_seq_one_letter_code
_entity_poly.pdbx_strand_id
1 'polypeptide(L)'
;MRESNESILVSSKFLLVGDPHFRVNNLNVCRDLVAFVARVVEEEKPDTVVILGDLLHDHSVVKTQAFDVACKWVHSLSLSVRVFLLVGNHDRINNQVYLTDEHPFFALSKMDNVTVVDKPFFDEKTRSVFVPYVPTGRYHEAIEPFLEKSPVCFFSHQEFYGAKFLTGISTTGDPWPESFPMNFSGHIHLPHTLQNNIVYVGSPIQHSFGEENQEKSLVVLEFPTLEWKRIPVVGVGFIHRTLDIVLGRNDVDGLQLLAQSTANSKERVRVRLYGSTMSDLREFHERHSEYLKQAESIDYLCETRIEMSQLDDYSRRTTRFVDHFLKALPDHLKSQVLEVFPVNAESTSRSHCFPLPDFDSFRVELENVGCHKKMALSFHRGITQLSAPSGSGKSTILLGVLFALCGGKVIPSGKKKSVVRLYLGDRVVIHRSKRPDILELSYDSTIFKDEEAEHMLKDWLSDDWPAISFVFQHQLCSFFSWTAEQKLSFVERCLLDGKEASDLKEIIQQKISYFSEIEKNCQQALSVLSHDEFCLMMTSAGNFDSVNKKLEELVHEESHLMNEWKNCSDYFSILEMIHNYSIQMNEASSRLLDPKQAEKLKELSRRRHMRDKLGVISTDLVSEAVESGLSELAAHWNEYEAVEKFRKQYGYIPDNAKLAELDRMMFLEDHAKAKCPECSTSILIFINWRERKVERLEKGLTVSGSVVAPLKKKTEREEAEKIIKLRSTKPRYTVSEYQKALQFKQLGEVASDFQLTLLAGHEKSQSTLDTLREQKEKLEKKLSELPIPSATLEQINERLGVVRAEIDKLRNISRLSVFRPFLNNKLEAAENRKLWLDVKKNFESARESFVNSRLDYINAELGTMLSRLFPEGMKGYFTYGRTFSLEIEWKDITFHNGKGLSGGEMERVSLAVMLAFNAAVRPAINFLLLDKSFSSLDEWNLRKCLEVLRASFSSHIVWSTHHDDCLGDEILKICS
;
A
#
# COMPACT_ATOMS: atom_id res chain seq x y z
N MET A 1 -5.13 24.31 -16.04
CA MET A 1 -6.11 23.38 -15.46
C MET A 1 -5.76 21.97 -15.93
N ARG A 2 -5.05 21.20 -15.11
CA ARG A 2 -5.07 19.73 -15.19
C ARG A 2 -6.19 19.33 -14.24
N GLU A 3 -7.30 18.82 -14.77
CA GLU A 3 -8.36 18.26 -13.95
C GLU A 3 -7.78 17.11 -13.13
N SER A 4 -7.76 17.29 -11.81
CA SER A 4 -7.53 16.24 -10.85
C SER A 4 -8.72 15.29 -10.91
N ASN A 5 -8.56 14.17 -11.62
CA ASN A 5 -9.43 13.01 -11.45
C ASN A 5 -9.24 12.48 -10.03
N GLU A 6 -9.99 13.02 -9.06
CA GLU A 6 -10.27 12.31 -7.83
C GLU A 6 -11.12 11.09 -8.20
N SER A 7 -10.45 9.95 -8.38
CA SER A 7 -11.10 8.66 -8.49
C SER A 7 -11.87 8.41 -7.19
N ILE A 8 -13.20 8.50 -7.24
CA ILE A 8 -14.07 8.13 -6.12
C ILE A 8 -13.77 6.67 -5.77
N LEU A 9 -13.15 6.42 -4.62
CA LEU A 9 -12.93 5.07 -4.11
C LEU A 9 -14.28 4.40 -3.90
N VAL A 10 -14.45 3.21 -4.48
CA VAL A 10 -15.71 2.46 -4.39
C VAL A 10 -15.81 1.86 -2.99
N SER A 11 -16.93 2.11 -2.30
CA SER A 11 -17.22 1.44 -1.02
C SER A 11 -17.23 -0.07 -1.24
N SER A 12 -16.45 -0.80 -0.44
CA SER A 12 -16.34 -2.24 -0.56
C SER A 12 -15.98 -2.88 0.77
N LYS A 13 -16.54 -4.06 1.05
CA LYS A 13 -16.29 -4.84 2.26
C LYS A 13 -15.46 -6.08 1.96
N PHE A 14 -14.39 -6.25 2.71
CA PHE A 14 -13.43 -7.34 2.57
C PHE A 14 -13.53 -8.28 3.77
N LEU A 15 -13.44 -9.59 3.52
CA LEU A 15 -13.23 -10.62 4.54
C LEU A 15 -11.82 -11.21 4.36
N LEU A 16 -10.99 -11.10 5.39
CA LEU A 16 -9.61 -11.57 5.39
C LEU A 16 -9.50 -12.88 6.18
N VAL A 17 -8.85 -13.87 5.56
CA VAL A 17 -8.59 -15.19 6.14
C VAL A 17 -7.08 -15.46 6.06
N GLY A 18 -6.40 -15.54 7.21
CA GLY A 18 -4.98 -15.86 7.29
C GLY A 18 -4.70 -17.36 7.43
N ASP A 19 -3.57 -17.84 6.93
CA ASP A 19 -2.93 -19.12 7.28
C ASP A 19 -3.87 -20.35 7.53
N PRO A 20 -4.73 -20.75 6.56
CA PRO A 20 -5.66 -21.86 6.76
C PRO A 20 -4.97 -23.23 6.93
N HIS A 21 -3.80 -23.43 6.33
CA HIS A 21 -2.99 -24.66 6.33
C HIS A 21 -3.79 -25.97 6.23
N PHE A 22 -4.43 -26.20 5.09
CA PHE A 22 -5.16 -27.44 4.86
C PHE A 22 -4.19 -28.63 4.85
N ARG A 23 -4.46 -29.65 5.69
CA ARG A 23 -3.65 -30.86 5.80
C ARG A 23 -4.50 -32.11 5.95
N VAL A 24 -3.93 -33.25 5.58
CA VAL A 24 -4.65 -34.54 5.58
C VAL A 24 -5.09 -34.96 6.98
N ASN A 25 -4.29 -34.66 8.00
CA ASN A 25 -4.52 -35.12 9.37
C ASN A 25 -5.67 -34.39 10.08
N ASN A 26 -6.27 -33.35 9.47
CA ASN A 26 -7.36 -32.58 10.05
C ASN A 26 -8.45 -32.19 9.02
N LEU A 27 -8.68 -32.99 7.98
CA LEU A 27 -9.65 -32.67 6.90
C LEU A 27 -11.06 -32.29 7.40
N ASN A 28 -11.54 -32.89 8.49
CA ASN A 28 -12.84 -32.52 9.06
C ASN A 28 -12.82 -31.10 9.62
N VAL A 29 -11.73 -30.70 10.28
CA VAL A 29 -11.54 -29.32 10.73
C VAL A 29 -11.46 -28.36 9.56
N CYS A 30 -10.77 -28.72 8.47
CA CYS A 30 -10.75 -27.91 7.26
C CYS A 30 -12.18 -27.72 6.71
N ARG A 31 -13.00 -28.77 6.68
CA ARG A 31 -14.41 -28.67 6.23
C ARG A 31 -15.26 -27.80 7.17
N ASP A 32 -15.05 -27.91 8.49
CA ASP A 32 -15.74 -27.06 9.47
C ASP A 32 -15.35 -25.58 9.28
N LEU A 33 -14.08 -25.31 8.97
CA LEU A 33 -13.59 -23.97 8.64
C LEU A 33 -14.24 -23.45 7.35
N VAL A 34 -14.30 -24.27 6.30
CA VAL A 34 -14.99 -23.93 5.05
C VAL A 34 -16.45 -23.55 5.32
N ALA A 35 -17.16 -24.36 6.11
CA ALA A 35 -18.56 -24.09 6.46
C ALA A 35 -18.71 -22.84 7.34
N PHE A 36 -17.76 -22.58 8.25
CA PHE A 36 -17.75 -21.37 9.07
C PHE A 36 -17.57 -20.12 8.22
N VAL A 37 -16.57 -20.11 7.33
CA VAL A 37 -16.32 -18.96 6.44
C VAL A 37 -17.52 -18.73 5.52
N ALA A 38 -18.16 -19.78 5.01
CA ALA A 38 -19.37 -19.64 4.21
C ALA A 38 -20.51 -18.93 4.98
N ARG A 39 -20.72 -19.24 6.26
CA ARG A 39 -21.70 -18.53 7.10
C ARG A 39 -21.32 -17.07 7.30
N VAL A 40 -20.05 -16.78 7.58
CA VAL A 40 -19.58 -15.39 7.74
C VAL A 40 -19.77 -14.60 6.45
N VAL A 41 -19.54 -15.21 5.28
CA VAL A 41 -19.80 -14.59 3.98
C VAL A 41 -21.30 -14.29 3.79
N GLU A 42 -22.19 -15.20 4.22
CA GLU A 42 -23.64 -14.98 4.14
C GLU A 42 -24.13 -13.87 5.10
N GLU A 43 -23.57 -13.81 6.31
CA GLU A 43 -23.92 -12.85 7.36
C GLU A 43 -23.37 -11.45 7.09
N GLU A 44 -22.06 -11.34 6.83
CA GLU A 44 -21.38 -10.05 6.67
C GLU A 44 -21.50 -9.49 5.25
N LYS A 45 -21.80 -10.36 4.26
CA LYS A 45 -21.94 -10.04 2.83
C LYS A 45 -20.75 -9.24 2.28
N PRO A 46 -19.51 -9.76 2.40
CA PRO A 46 -18.35 -9.09 1.81
C PRO A 46 -18.43 -9.11 0.28
N ASP A 47 -17.90 -8.09 -0.38
CA ASP A 47 -17.72 -8.10 -1.84
C ASP A 47 -16.51 -8.93 -2.25
N THR A 48 -15.51 -8.99 -1.36
CA THR A 48 -14.20 -9.61 -1.62
C THR A 48 -13.75 -10.46 -0.44
N VAL A 49 -13.23 -11.65 -0.72
CA VAL A 49 -12.51 -12.49 0.25
C VAL A 49 -11.03 -12.51 -0.11
N VAL A 50 -10.17 -12.26 0.87
CA VAL A 50 -8.71 -12.33 0.70
C VAL A 50 -8.17 -13.46 1.56
N ILE A 51 -7.64 -14.49 0.92
CA ILE A 51 -6.90 -15.57 1.58
C ILE A 51 -5.43 -15.15 1.58
N LEU A 52 -4.91 -14.79 2.75
CA LEU A 52 -3.58 -14.19 2.95
C LEU A 52 -2.47 -15.23 2.95
N GLY A 53 -2.50 -16.22 2.05
CA GLY A 53 -1.47 -17.24 1.89
C GLY A 53 -1.56 -18.44 2.84
N ASP A 54 -0.66 -19.40 2.63
CA ASP A 54 -0.55 -20.67 3.33
C ASP A 54 -1.85 -21.46 3.35
N LEU A 55 -2.45 -21.58 2.17
CA LEU A 55 -3.68 -22.36 1.99
C LEU A 55 -3.40 -23.85 2.25
N LEU A 56 -2.21 -24.34 1.90
CA LEU A 56 -1.73 -25.69 2.22
C LEU A 56 -0.71 -25.68 3.35
N HIS A 57 -0.55 -26.82 4.01
CA HIS A 57 0.38 -26.96 5.14
C HIS A 57 1.80 -27.43 4.76
N ASP A 58 1.94 -28.26 3.73
CA ASP A 58 3.22 -28.91 3.42
C ASP A 58 3.96 -28.14 2.32
N HIS A 59 5.20 -27.70 2.58
CA HIS A 59 6.11 -27.21 1.54
C HIS A 59 6.39 -28.30 0.50
N SER A 60 6.55 -27.91 -0.76
CA SER A 60 6.97 -28.76 -1.89
C SER A 60 6.05 -29.94 -2.25
N VAL A 61 5.23 -30.46 -1.34
CA VAL A 61 4.46 -31.70 -1.51
C VAL A 61 2.97 -31.42 -1.37
N VAL A 62 2.26 -31.47 -2.50
CA VAL A 62 0.81 -31.27 -2.52
C VAL A 62 0.10 -32.59 -2.26
N LYS A 63 -0.50 -32.74 -1.07
CA LYS A 63 -1.35 -33.89 -0.75
C LYS A 63 -2.73 -33.71 -1.37
N THR A 64 -3.07 -34.56 -2.34
CA THR A 64 -4.28 -34.45 -3.17
C THR A 64 -5.57 -34.27 -2.37
N GLN A 65 -5.72 -34.94 -1.23
CA GLN A 65 -6.94 -34.83 -0.41
C GLN A 65 -7.13 -33.43 0.20
N ALA A 66 -6.07 -32.82 0.73
CA ALA A 66 -6.13 -31.46 1.27
C ALA A 66 -6.30 -30.44 0.14
N PHE A 67 -5.59 -30.65 -0.97
CA PHE A 67 -5.68 -29.82 -2.15
C PHE A 67 -7.07 -29.80 -2.79
N ASP A 68 -7.74 -30.96 -2.90
CA ASP A 68 -9.11 -31.04 -3.42
C ASP A 68 -10.10 -30.22 -2.58
N VAL A 69 -10.02 -30.28 -1.25
CA VAL A 69 -10.87 -29.47 -0.36
C VAL A 69 -10.57 -27.98 -0.51
N ALA A 70 -9.28 -27.61 -0.59
CA ALA A 70 -8.85 -26.23 -0.78
C ALA A 70 -9.36 -25.65 -2.13
N CYS A 71 -9.19 -26.38 -3.23
CA CYS A 71 -9.66 -25.95 -4.55
C CYS A 71 -11.18 -25.83 -4.62
N LYS A 72 -11.92 -26.79 -4.05
CA LYS A 72 -13.39 -26.73 -3.99
C LYS A 72 -13.88 -25.55 -3.15
N TRP A 73 -13.17 -25.24 -2.06
CA TRP A 73 -13.50 -24.09 -1.24
C TRP A 73 -13.30 -22.77 -1.99
N VAL A 74 -12.13 -22.56 -2.60
CA VAL A 74 -11.86 -21.35 -3.41
C VAL A 74 -12.89 -21.21 -4.53
N HIS A 75 -13.20 -22.31 -5.23
CA HIS A 75 -14.23 -22.31 -6.27
C HIS A 75 -15.62 -21.96 -5.70
N SER A 76 -16.00 -22.49 -4.53
CA SER A 76 -17.30 -22.17 -3.93
C SER A 76 -17.44 -20.70 -3.55
N LEU A 77 -16.35 -20.06 -3.09
CA LEU A 77 -16.33 -18.63 -2.79
C LEU A 77 -16.44 -17.80 -4.08
N SER A 78 -15.74 -18.19 -5.15
CA SER A 78 -15.71 -17.43 -6.40
C SER A 78 -17.06 -17.33 -7.11
N LEU A 79 -18.02 -18.19 -6.75
CA LEU A 79 -19.40 -18.15 -7.25
C LEU A 79 -20.20 -16.95 -6.73
N SER A 80 -19.83 -16.38 -5.57
CA SER A 80 -20.59 -15.30 -4.93
C SER A 80 -19.78 -14.05 -4.65
N VAL A 81 -18.45 -14.16 -4.46
CA VAL A 81 -17.58 -13.05 -4.08
C VAL A 81 -16.28 -13.07 -4.89
N ARG A 82 -15.63 -11.91 -5.03
CA ARG A 82 -14.29 -11.85 -5.61
C ARG A 82 -13.29 -12.47 -4.64
N VAL A 83 -12.39 -13.32 -5.10
CA VAL A 83 -11.40 -14.00 -4.27
C VAL A 83 -9.99 -13.58 -4.67
N PHE A 84 -9.23 -13.03 -3.73
CA PHE A 84 -7.78 -12.93 -3.84
C PHE A 84 -7.13 -14.05 -3.04
N LEU A 85 -6.31 -14.86 -3.70
CA LEU A 85 -5.53 -15.93 -3.08
C LEU A 85 -4.05 -15.59 -3.19
N LEU A 86 -3.45 -15.15 -2.08
CA LEU A 86 -2.01 -14.96 -2.01
C LEU A 86 -1.31 -16.32 -1.97
N VAL A 87 -0.16 -16.41 -2.63
CA VAL A 87 0.73 -17.56 -2.49
C VAL A 87 1.61 -17.35 -1.26
N GLY A 88 1.41 -18.15 -0.22
CA GLY A 88 2.25 -18.12 0.99
C GLY A 88 3.57 -18.86 0.83
N ASN A 89 4.37 -18.98 1.89
CA ASN A 89 5.62 -19.71 1.81
C ASN A 89 5.38 -21.24 1.75
N HIS A 90 4.40 -21.77 2.50
CA HIS A 90 4.06 -23.20 2.50
C HIS A 90 3.46 -23.66 1.16
N ASP A 91 2.90 -22.73 0.39
CA ASP A 91 2.40 -22.99 -0.96
C ASP A 91 3.52 -23.10 -2.02
N ARG A 92 4.78 -22.89 -1.61
CA ARG A 92 5.98 -22.97 -2.45
C ARG A 92 6.87 -24.15 -2.05
N ILE A 93 7.87 -24.43 -2.90
CA ILE A 93 8.85 -25.49 -2.66
C ILE A 93 9.72 -25.19 -1.43
N ASN A 94 10.08 -23.92 -1.22
CA ASN A 94 10.83 -23.43 -0.06
C ASN A 94 10.72 -21.90 0.07
N ASN A 95 11.26 -21.36 1.16
CA ASN A 95 11.21 -19.94 1.51
C ASN A 95 12.17 -19.04 0.69
N GLN A 96 12.94 -19.59 -0.26
CA GLN A 96 13.88 -18.81 -1.09
C GLN A 96 13.30 -18.43 -2.46
N VAL A 97 12.15 -18.98 -2.82
CA VAL A 97 11.48 -18.70 -4.10
C VAL A 97 10.96 -17.27 -4.11
N TYR A 98 11.43 -16.47 -5.08
CA TYR A 98 11.06 -15.07 -5.24
C TYR A 98 10.25 -14.82 -6.51
N LEU A 99 8.98 -14.43 -6.33
CA LEU A 99 8.09 -13.91 -7.39
C LEU A 99 8.02 -14.77 -8.67
N THR A 100 7.86 -16.09 -8.51
CA THR A 100 7.63 -17.05 -9.61
C THR A 100 6.19 -17.54 -9.62
N ASP A 101 5.76 -18.03 -10.80
CA ASP A 101 4.49 -18.74 -11.03
C ASP A 101 4.57 -20.24 -10.66
N GLU A 102 5.65 -20.68 -10.00
CA GLU A 102 5.82 -22.04 -9.51
C GLU A 102 5.08 -22.26 -8.19
N HIS A 103 3.81 -22.63 -8.29
CA HIS A 103 2.93 -22.98 -7.17
C HIS A 103 1.74 -23.83 -7.66
N PRO A 104 1.02 -24.56 -6.79
CA PRO A 104 0.00 -25.51 -7.24
C PRO A 104 -1.32 -24.88 -7.71
N PHE A 105 -1.49 -23.57 -7.53
CA PHE A 105 -2.75 -22.88 -7.77
C PHE A 105 -2.89 -22.23 -9.15
N PHE A 106 -1.96 -22.47 -10.08
CA PHE A 106 -2.02 -21.88 -11.42
C PHE A 106 -3.38 -22.12 -12.11
N ALA A 107 -3.96 -23.32 -11.96
CA ALA A 107 -5.28 -23.62 -12.52
C ALA A 107 -6.41 -22.76 -11.94
N LEU A 108 -6.33 -22.39 -10.65
CA LEU A 108 -7.30 -21.51 -10.00
C LEU A 108 -7.23 -20.07 -10.57
N SER A 109 -6.07 -19.63 -11.06
CA SER A 109 -5.92 -18.32 -11.72
C SER A 109 -6.74 -18.17 -13.00
N LYS A 110 -7.25 -19.28 -13.56
CA LYS A 110 -8.08 -19.31 -14.77
C LYS A 110 -9.58 -19.25 -14.47
N MET A 111 -9.95 -19.27 -13.18
CA MET A 111 -11.34 -19.18 -12.77
C MET A 111 -11.79 -17.71 -12.73
N ASP A 112 -13.01 -17.45 -13.20
CA ASP A 112 -13.62 -16.14 -13.05
C ASP A 112 -13.75 -15.77 -11.57
N ASN A 113 -13.59 -14.48 -11.27
CA ASN A 113 -13.60 -13.91 -9.92
C ASN A 113 -12.48 -14.39 -8.98
N VAL A 114 -11.50 -15.19 -9.44
CA VAL A 114 -10.32 -15.57 -8.66
C VAL A 114 -9.09 -14.87 -9.19
N THR A 115 -8.35 -14.21 -8.31
CA THR A 115 -7.02 -13.66 -8.60
C THR A 115 -6.02 -14.36 -7.70
N VAL A 116 -5.20 -15.23 -8.29
CA VAL A 116 -4.06 -15.82 -7.59
C VAL A 116 -2.90 -14.83 -7.67
N VAL A 117 -2.41 -14.42 -6.51
CA VAL A 117 -1.36 -13.42 -6.35
C VAL A 117 -0.06 -14.19 -6.08
N ASP A 118 0.65 -14.52 -7.16
CA ASP A 118 1.99 -15.14 -7.16
C ASP A 118 3.12 -14.11 -7.36
N LYS A 119 2.73 -12.90 -7.78
CA LYS A 119 3.50 -11.66 -7.92
C LYS A 119 2.68 -10.48 -7.39
N PRO A 120 3.32 -9.36 -6.97
CA PRO A 120 2.59 -8.21 -6.45
C PRO A 120 1.56 -7.69 -7.46
N PHE A 121 0.33 -7.49 -6.99
CA PHE A 121 -0.81 -7.09 -7.80
C PHE A 121 -1.43 -5.81 -7.23
N PHE A 122 -1.71 -4.82 -8.09
CA PHE A 122 -2.38 -3.58 -7.70
C PHE A 122 -3.83 -3.59 -8.19
N ASP A 123 -4.77 -3.49 -7.26
CA ASP A 123 -6.19 -3.35 -7.58
C ASP A 123 -6.55 -1.88 -7.68
N GLU A 124 -6.90 -1.41 -8.89
CA GLU A 124 -7.24 0.00 -9.12
C GLU A 124 -8.55 0.42 -8.40
N LYS A 125 -9.48 -0.52 -8.19
CA LYS A 125 -10.80 -0.24 -7.59
C LYS A 125 -10.68 0.22 -6.13
N THR A 126 -9.86 -0.46 -5.33
CA THR A 126 -9.62 -0.12 -3.92
C THR A 126 -8.28 0.57 -3.68
N ARG A 127 -7.45 0.74 -4.73
CA ARG A 127 -6.06 1.20 -4.66
C ARG A 127 -5.25 0.39 -3.64
N SER A 128 -5.47 -0.92 -3.60
CA SER A 128 -4.78 -1.84 -2.70
C SER A 128 -3.70 -2.63 -3.42
N VAL A 129 -2.63 -2.98 -2.71
CA VAL A 129 -1.56 -3.85 -3.22
C VAL A 129 -1.64 -5.19 -2.51
N PHE A 130 -1.66 -6.27 -3.27
CA PHE A 130 -1.61 -7.63 -2.77
C PHE A 130 -0.23 -8.21 -3.05
N VAL A 131 0.44 -8.72 -2.03
CA VAL A 131 1.83 -9.17 -2.10
C VAL A 131 1.93 -10.62 -1.63
N PRO A 132 2.40 -11.55 -2.47
CA PRO A 132 2.65 -12.92 -2.04
C PRO A 132 3.79 -12.97 -1.02
N TYR A 133 4.05 -14.15 -0.48
CA TYR A 133 5.31 -14.37 0.22
C TYR A 133 6.52 -14.05 -0.66
N VAL A 134 7.48 -13.33 -0.08
CA VAL A 134 8.83 -13.16 -0.60
C VAL A 134 9.85 -13.45 0.50
N PRO A 135 11.06 -13.94 0.16
CA PRO A 135 12.09 -14.19 1.15
C PRO A 135 12.36 -12.93 1.98
N THR A 136 12.42 -13.11 3.29
CA THR A 136 12.59 -12.00 4.25
C THR A 136 13.82 -11.15 3.89
N GLY A 137 13.65 -9.82 3.92
CA GLY A 137 14.64 -8.84 3.48
C GLY A 137 14.48 -8.37 2.03
N ARG A 138 13.55 -8.97 1.25
CA ARG A 138 13.26 -8.59 -0.14
C ARG A 138 11.86 -8.01 -0.33
N TYR A 139 11.14 -7.71 0.76
CA TYR A 139 9.79 -7.19 0.66
C TYR A 139 9.74 -5.78 0.06
N HIS A 140 10.69 -4.91 0.43
CA HIS A 140 10.76 -3.56 -0.13
C HIS A 140 10.98 -3.55 -1.65
N GLU A 141 11.85 -4.45 -2.15
CA GLU A 141 12.09 -4.65 -3.59
C GLU A 141 10.80 -5.02 -4.34
N ALA A 142 9.95 -5.86 -3.74
CA ALA A 142 8.72 -6.32 -4.37
C ALA A 142 7.65 -5.21 -4.49
N ILE A 143 7.62 -4.26 -3.54
CA ILE A 143 6.58 -3.23 -3.46
C ILE A 143 6.99 -1.88 -4.06
N GLU A 144 8.29 -1.62 -4.25
CA GLU A 144 8.82 -0.34 -4.74
C GLU A 144 8.06 0.20 -5.97
N PRO A 145 7.75 -0.60 -7.02
CA PRO A 145 7.02 -0.13 -8.19
C PRO A 145 5.58 0.35 -7.92
N PHE A 146 5.04 0.01 -6.75
CA PHE A 146 3.66 0.29 -6.37
C PHE A 146 3.54 1.47 -5.40
N LEU A 147 4.62 1.83 -4.69
CA LEU A 147 4.60 2.96 -3.75
C LEU A 147 4.25 4.28 -4.45
N GLU A 148 4.73 4.49 -5.67
CA GLU A 148 4.42 5.68 -6.48
C GLU A 148 2.93 5.79 -6.83
N LYS A 149 2.20 4.67 -6.85
CA LYS A 149 0.75 4.63 -7.11
C LYS A 149 -0.07 5.10 -5.91
N SER A 150 0.58 5.48 -4.80
CA SER A 150 -0.05 5.95 -3.57
C SER A 150 -1.14 4.97 -3.08
N PRO A 151 -0.77 3.72 -2.77
CA PRO A 151 -1.74 2.71 -2.34
C PRO A 151 -2.38 3.07 -1.01
N VAL A 152 -3.64 2.71 -0.84
CA VAL A 152 -4.42 2.96 0.39
C VAL A 152 -4.17 1.87 1.43
N CYS A 153 -3.93 0.63 1.01
CA CYS A 153 -3.75 -0.51 1.89
C CYS A 153 -2.92 -1.61 1.21
N PHE A 154 -2.19 -2.39 2.01
CA PHE A 154 -1.47 -3.59 1.58
C PHE A 154 -2.09 -4.83 2.21
N PHE A 155 -2.13 -5.91 1.42
CA PHE A 155 -2.46 -7.26 1.86
C PHE A 155 -1.26 -8.15 1.56
N SER A 156 -0.71 -8.80 2.57
CA SER A 156 0.59 -9.46 2.45
C SER A 156 0.57 -10.85 3.05
N HIS A 157 1.56 -11.66 2.68
CA HIS A 157 1.95 -12.83 3.45
C HIS A 157 3.44 -12.68 3.77
N GLN A 158 3.76 -11.93 4.83
CA GLN A 158 5.14 -11.54 5.12
C GLN A 158 5.44 -11.52 6.62
N GLU A 159 6.68 -11.88 6.96
CA GLU A 159 7.30 -11.62 8.26
C GLU A 159 7.83 -10.17 8.33
N PHE A 160 7.22 -9.36 9.18
CA PHE A 160 7.67 -8.01 9.52
C PHE A 160 8.51 -7.98 10.80
N TYR A 161 9.47 -7.06 10.86
CA TYR A 161 10.35 -6.86 12.02
C TYR A 161 9.52 -6.62 13.29
N GLY A 162 9.80 -7.36 14.36
CA GLY A 162 9.08 -7.27 15.64
C GLY A 162 7.83 -8.16 15.73
N ALA A 163 7.44 -8.88 14.67
CA ALA A 163 6.30 -9.81 14.71
C ALA A 163 6.44 -10.85 15.84
N LYS A 164 5.33 -11.18 16.50
CA LYS A 164 5.32 -12.11 17.64
C LYS A 164 5.00 -13.53 17.19
N PHE A 165 5.96 -14.43 17.35
CA PHE A 165 5.80 -15.87 17.18
C PHE A 165 5.52 -16.55 18.53
N LEU A 166 5.17 -17.84 18.47
CA LEU A 166 5.14 -18.72 19.64
C LEU A 166 6.49 -18.81 20.34
N THR A 167 7.59 -18.73 19.58
CA THR A 167 8.96 -18.97 20.04
C THR A 167 9.75 -17.71 20.34
N GLY A 168 9.16 -16.52 20.17
CA GLY A 168 9.85 -15.24 20.39
C GLY A 168 9.37 -14.13 19.47
N ILE A 169 10.23 -13.13 19.27
CA ILE A 169 9.97 -11.94 18.45
C ILE A 169 10.85 -11.98 17.20
N SER A 170 10.30 -11.66 16.03
CA SER A 170 11.06 -11.53 14.79
C SER A 170 12.12 -10.44 14.91
N THR A 171 13.39 -10.79 14.69
CA THR A 171 14.51 -9.85 14.54
C THR A 171 15.02 -9.75 13.11
N THR A 172 14.51 -10.61 12.23
CA THR A 172 14.93 -10.72 10.83
C THR A 172 13.88 -10.21 9.84
N GLY A 173 12.65 -9.97 10.29
CA GLY A 173 11.53 -9.53 9.47
C GLY A 173 11.80 -8.22 8.70
N ASP A 174 11.07 -8.01 7.62
CA ASP A 174 11.19 -6.79 6.82
C ASP A 174 10.71 -5.56 7.62
N PRO A 175 11.43 -4.43 7.56
CA PRO A 175 10.98 -3.20 8.20
C PRO A 175 9.79 -2.58 7.46
N TRP A 176 8.83 -2.04 8.20
CA TRP A 176 7.69 -1.32 7.64
C TRP A 176 7.49 0.03 8.37
N PRO A 177 7.78 1.16 7.72
CA PRO A 177 7.68 2.48 8.35
C PRO A 177 6.23 2.81 8.78
N GLU A 178 6.05 3.52 9.89
CA GLU A 178 4.71 3.98 10.32
C GLU A 178 4.06 4.98 9.35
N SER A 179 4.86 5.64 8.51
CA SER A 179 4.38 6.52 7.45
C SER A 179 3.80 5.76 6.25
N PHE A 180 4.00 4.45 6.17
CA PHE A 180 3.45 3.63 5.09
C PHE A 180 1.97 3.30 5.34
N PRO A 181 1.21 2.93 4.29
CA PRO A 181 -0.20 2.57 4.45
C PRO A 181 -0.42 1.35 5.36
N MET A 182 -1.68 1.15 5.78
CA MET A 182 -2.08 -0.02 6.57
C MET A 182 -1.76 -1.32 5.84
N ASN A 183 -1.15 -2.29 6.54
CA ASN A 183 -0.83 -3.61 6.02
C ASN A 183 -1.51 -4.72 6.83
N PHE A 184 -2.34 -5.53 6.16
CA PHE A 184 -2.89 -6.75 6.73
C PHE A 184 -2.09 -7.96 6.24
N SER A 185 -1.44 -8.67 7.14
CA SER A 185 -0.51 -9.77 6.80
C SER A 185 -0.98 -11.14 7.32
N GLY A 186 -0.71 -12.19 6.54
CA GLY A 186 -0.68 -13.59 6.98
C GLY A 186 0.70 -13.99 7.52
N HIS A 187 1.06 -15.27 7.39
CA HIS A 187 2.32 -15.91 7.82
C HIS A 187 2.42 -16.17 9.34
N ILE A 188 1.95 -15.23 10.17
CA ILE A 188 2.03 -15.35 11.63
C ILE A 188 0.70 -15.80 12.21
N HIS A 189 0.67 -16.98 12.82
CA HIS A 189 -0.57 -17.59 13.33
C HIS A 189 -1.23 -16.85 14.50
N LEU A 190 -0.45 -16.08 15.27
CA LEU A 190 -0.96 -15.30 16.40
C LEU A 190 -1.69 -14.06 15.86
N PRO A 191 -3.01 -13.91 16.09
CA PRO A 191 -3.71 -12.68 15.73
C PRO A 191 -3.24 -11.53 16.62
N HIS A 192 -2.62 -10.49 16.05
CA HIS A 192 -2.18 -9.31 16.80
C HIS A 192 -2.01 -8.09 15.89
N THR A 193 -2.04 -6.90 16.50
CA THR A 193 -1.60 -5.65 15.87
C THR A 193 -0.16 -5.42 16.29
N LEU A 194 0.75 -5.42 15.32
CA LEU A 194 2.18 -5.26 15.59
C LEU A 194 2.53 -3.78 15.86
N GLN A 195 1.97 -2.89 15.04
CA GLN A 195 2.08 -1.43 15.15
C GLN A 195 0.83 -0.80 14.52
N ASN A 196 0.69 0.53 14.57
CA ASN A 196 -0.53 1.24 14.14
C ASN A 196 -0.97 0.93 12.71
N ASN A 197 -0.03 0.58 11.82
CA ASN A 197 -0.29 0.29 10.41
C ASN A 197 0.07 -1.15 10.00
N ILE A 198 0.20 -2.11 10.94
CA ILE A 198 0.40 -3.54 10.63
C ILE A 198 -0.49 -4.42 11.51
N VAL A 199 -1.34 -5.21 10.87
CA VAL A 199 -2.24 -6.16 11.53
C VAL A 199 -1.98 -7.56 10.99
N TYR A 200 -1.60 -8.49 11.88
CA TYR A 200 -1.63 -9.91 11.58
C TYR A 200 -3.04 -10.45 11.81
N VAL A 201 -3.62 -11.01 10.75
CA VAL A 201 -4.94 -11.63 10.82
C VAL A 201 -4.89 -12.88 11.70
N GLY A 202 -3.80 -13.64 11.59
CA GLY A 202 -3.61 -14.91 12.28
C GLY A 202 -4.33 -16.07 11.60
N SER A 203 -4.05 -17.28 12.09
CA SER A 203 -4.73 -18.47 11.60
C SER A 203 -6.17 -18.54 12.14
N PRO A 204 -7.14 -19.07 11.39
CA PRO A 204 -8.53 -19.20 11.84
C PRO A 204 -8.72 -20.38 12.78
N ILE A 205 -7.75 -21.29 12.86
CA ILE A 205 -7.77 -22.49 13.70
C ILE A 205 -6.42 -22.68 14.37
N GLN A 206 -6.40 -23.39 15.50
CA GLN A 206 -5.14 -23.77 16.16
C GLN A 206 -4.44 -24.88 15.39
N HIS A 207 -3.17 -24.66 15.03
CA HIS A 207 -2.38 -25.67 14.32
C HIS A 207 -1.46 -26.49 15.22
N SER A 208 -1.14 -25.97 16.41
CA SER A 208 -0.27 -26.59 17.41
C SER A 208 -0.68 -26.27 18.86
N PHE A 209 -0.17 -27.04 19.82
CA PHE A 209 -0.36 -26.79 21.27
C PHE A 209 0.23 -25.46 21.76
N GLY A 210 1.21 -24.87 21.05
CA GLY A 210 1.72 -23.55 21.43
C GLY A 210 0.68 -22.44 21.26
N GLU A 211 -0.36 -22.68 20.44
CA GLU A 211 -1.45 -21.74 20.20
C GLU A 211 -2.59 -21.88 21.23
N GLU A 212 -2.36 -22.63 22.30
CA GLU A 212 -3.26 -22.72 23.45
C GLU A 212 -3.59 -21.31 23.99
N ASN A 213 -4.85 -21.10 24.39
CA ASN A 213 -5.38 -19.83 24.87
C ASN A 213 -5.39 -18.66 23.85
N GLN A 214 -5.03 -18.88 22.58
CA GLN A 214 -5.18 -17.85 21.55
C GLN A 214 -6.60 -17.81 20.99
N GLU A 215 -7.22 -16.63 21.00
CA GLU A 215 -8.49 -16.38 20.32
C GLU A 215 -8.27 -16.28 18.81
N LYS A 216 -8.73 -17.29 18.07
CA LYS A 216 -8.65 -17.30 16.60
C LYS A 216 -9.76 -16.44 16.00
N SER A 217 -9.46 -15.74 14.90
CA SER A 217 -10.40 -14.81 14.29
C SER A 217 -10.20 -14.65 12.78
N LEU A 218 -11.25 -14.21 12.10
CA LEU A 218 -11.18 -13.59 10.77
C LEU A 218 -11.24 -12.08 10.91
N VAL A 219 -10.92 -11.32 9.87
CA VAL A 219 -11.04 -9.85 9.87
C VAL A 219 -12.03 -9.39 8.80
N VAL A 220 -12.98 -8.54 9.18
CA VAL A 220 -13.82 -7.79 8.22
C VAL A 220 -13.28 -6.36 8.14
N LEU A 221 -13.07 -5.86 6.93
CA LEU A 221 -12.49 -4.55 6.63
C LEU A 221 -13.38 -3.77 5.68
N GLU A 222 -13.64 -2.50 6.00
CA GLU A 222 -14.46 -1.58 5.20
C GLU A 222 -13.59 -0.58 4.43
N PHE A 223 -13.86 -0.41 3.14
CA PHE A 223 -13.27 0.65 2.31
C PHE A 223 -14.26 1.78 2.03
N PRO A 224 -13.80 3.05 1.96
CA PRO A 224 -12.40 3.50 2.06
C PRO A 224 -11.94 3.84 3.50
N THR A 225 -12.76 3.64 4.53
CA THR A 225 -12.47 4.07 5.91
C THR A 225 -11.32 3.29 6.56
N LEU A 226 -11.05 2.08 6.08
CA LEU A 226 -10.13 1.11 6.68
C LEU A 226 -10.51 0.73 8.12
N GLU A 227 -11.77 0.92 8.50
CA GLU A 227 -12.30 0.39 9.74
C GLU A 227 -12.39 -1.13 9.66
N TRP A 228 -11.96 -1.83 10.70
CA TRP A 228 -11.96 -3.28 10.72
C TRP A 228 -12.39 -3.84 12.08
N LYS A 229 -12.94 -5.05 12.04
CA LYS A 229 -13.33 -5.83 13.23
C LYS A 229 -12.89 -7.28 13.10
N ARG A 230 -12.64 -7.93 14.24
CA ARG A 230 -12.38 -9.37 14.32
C ARG A 230 -13.68 -10.13 14.46
N ILE A 231 -13.81 -11.24 13.72
CA ILE A 231 -14.88 -12.20 13.86
C ILE A 231 -14.29 -13.45 14.52
N PRO A 232 -14.57 -13.72 15.81
CA PRO A 232 -14.03 -14.88 16.51
C PRO A 232 -14.46 -16.18 15.83
N VAL A 233 -13.51 -17.09 15.62
CA VAL A 233 -13.79 -18.41 15.06
C VAL A 233 -14.15 -19.36 16.20
N VAL A 234 -15.45 -19.51 16.46
CA VAL A 234 -15.96 -20.31 17.57
C VAL A 234 -16.42 -21.68 17.10
N GLY A 235 -16.00 -22.73 17.82
CA GLY A 235 -16.48 -24.10 17.62
C GLY A 235 -15.90 -24.83 16.39
N VAL A 236 -14.88 -24.25 15.74
CA VAL A 236 -14.16 -24.83 14.60
C VAL A 236 -12.76 -25.25 15.06
N GLY A 237 -12.36 -26.47 14.70
CA GLY A 237 -11.04 -26.99 15.05
C GLY A 237 -10.95 -27.59 16.44
N PHE A 238 -9.73 -27.96 16.81
CA PHE A 238 -9.42 -28.54 18.10
C PHE A 238 -9.01 -27.45 19.09
N ILE A 239 -9.43 -27.60 20.33
CA ILE A 239 -8.92 -26.82 21.45
C ILE A 239 -7.74 -27.62 22.00
N HIS A 240 -6.52 -27.12 21.79
CA HIS A 240 -5.34 -27.71 22.40
C HIS A 240 -5.25 -27.27 23.86
N ARG A 241 -5.02 -28.22 24.75
CA ARG A 241 -4.84 -27.99 26.18
C ARG A 241 -3.59 -28.69 26.67
N THR A 242 -2.81 -28.01 27.49
CA THR A 242 -1.67 -28.60 28.20
C THR A 242 -2.06 -28.83 29.65
N LEU A 243 -1.85 -30.06 30.13
CA LEU A 243 -2.17 -30.45 31.49
C LEU A 243 -0.92 -30.91 32.23
N ASP A 244 -0.63 -30.26 33.35
CA ASP A 244 0.52 -30.57 34.19
C ASP A 244 0.13 -31.50 35.34
N ILE A 245 0.73 -32.68 35.37
CA ILE A 245 0.54 -33.69 36.42
C ILE A 245 1.85 -33.87 37.15
N VAL A 246 1.88 -33.48 38.42
CA VAL A 246 3.04 -33.50 39.31
C VAL A 246 2.87 -34.62 40.34
N LEU A 247 3.69 -35.67 40.20
CA LEU A 247 3.74 -36.86 41.03
C LEU A 247 3.79 -36.50 42.52
N GLY A 248 2.78 -36.97 43.27
CA GLY A 248 2.60 -36.75 44.70
C GLY A 248 1.92 -35.43 45.08
N ARG A 249 1.57 -34.57 44.11
CA ARG A 249 0.95 -33.26 44.38
C ARG A 249 -0.46 -33.12 43.80
N ASN A 250 -0.64 -33.41 42.52
CA ASN A 250 -1.94 -33.30 41.85
C ASN A 250 -2.25 -34.50 40.94
N ASP A 251 -1.71 -35.67 41.25
CA ASP A 251 -1.87 -36.89 40.46
C ASP A 251 -3.33 -37.25 40.17
N VAL A 252 -4.13 -37.26 41.24
CA VAL A 252 -5.53 -37.66 41.17
C VAL A 252 -6.35 -36.61 40.41
N ASP A 253 -6.18 -35.34 40.77
CA ASP A 253 -6.90 -34.23 40.14
C ASP A 253 -6.50 -34.06 38.67
N GLY A 254 -5.21 -34.21 38.36
CA GLY A 254 -4.67 -34.15 37.01
C GLY A 254 -5.19 -35.28 36.13
N LEU A 255 -5.19 -36.53 36.61
CA LEU A 255 -5.78 -37.64 35.86
C LEU A 255 -7.29 -37.50 35.68
N GLN A 256 -8.00 -36.93 36.67
CA GLN A 256 -9.43 -36.66 36.56
C GLN A 256 -9.72 -35.57 35.51
N LEU A 257 -8.93 -34.49 35.50
CA LEU A 257 -9.02 -33.44 34.48
C LEU A 257 -8.67 -33.96 33.08
N LEU A 258 -7.65 -34.82 32.97
CA LEU A 258 -7.33 -35.50 31.72
C LEU A 258 -8.53 -36.27 31.19
N ALA A 259 -9.14 -37.11 32.03
CA ALA A 259 -10.32 -37.91 31.65
C ALA A 259 -11.53 -37.04 31.27
N GLN A 260 -11.70 -35.89 31.92
CA GLN A 260 -12.77 -34.93 31.58
C GLN A 260 -12.51 -34.25 30.23
N SER A 261 -11.28 -33.78 29.99
CA SER A 261 -10.94 -33.10 28.73
C SER A 261 -10.91 -34.06 27.54
N THR A 262 -10.41 -35.29 27.69
CA THR A 262 -10.36 -36.28 26.61
C THR A 262 -11.75 -36.87 26.27
N ALA A 263 -12.71 -36.78 27.19
CA ALA A 263 -14.11 -37.11 26.89
C ALA A 263 -14.75 -36.12 25.89
N ASN A 264 -14.21 -34.90 25.77
CA ASN A 264 -14.61 -33.94 24.76
C ASN A 264 -13.83 -34.18 23.45
N SER A 265 -14.51 -34.72 22.43
CA SER A 265 -13.90 -35.02 21.12
C SER A 265 -13.27 -33.83 20.38
N LYS A 266 -13.53 -32.58 20.81
CA LYS A 266 -12.91 -31.36 20.27
C LYS A 266 -11.69 -30.88 21.05
N GLU A 267 -11.40 -31.45 22.21
CA GLU A 267 -10.20 -31.13 23.00
C GLU A 267 -9.07 -32.11 22.69
N ARG A 268 -7.89 -31.56 22.41
CA ARG A 268 -6.65 -32.30 22.25
C ARG A 268 -5.78 -31.98 23.45
N VAL A 269 -5.40 -33.00 24.21
CA VAL A 269 -4.68 -32.80 25.48
C VAL A 269 -3.24 -33.29 25.35
N ARG A 270 -2.29 -32.41 25.67
CA ARG A 270 -0.90 -32.75 25.96
C ARG A 270 -0.76 -32.86 27.46
N VAL A 271 -0.13 -33.92 27.94
CA VAL A 271 0.16 -34.07 29.37
C VAL A 271 1.64 -33.82 29.60
N ARG A 272 2.00 -33.03 30.60
CA ARG A 272 3.38 -32.92 31.10
C ARG A 272 3.43 -33.57 32.49
N LEU A 273 4.14 -34.69 32.59
CA LEU A 273 4.32 -35.45 33.84
C LEU A 273 5.59 -34.98 34.55
N TYR A 274 5.45 -34.46 35.76
CA TYR A 274 6.55 -34.02 36.62
C TYR A 274 6.79 -35.01 37.74
N GLY A 275 8.03 -35.44 37.98
CA GLY A 275 8.32 -36.42 39.03
C GLY A 275 9.78 -36.45 39.44
N SER A 276 10.09 -37.04 40.60
CA SER A 276 11.42 -36.98 41.20
C SER A 276 12.51 -37.78 40.46
N THR A 277 12.10 -38.86 39.79
CA THR A 277 12.98 -39.69 38.97
C THR A 277 12.23 -40.13 37.72
N MET A 278 12.97 -40.44 36.64
CA MET A 278 12.39 -41.08 35.47
C MET A 278 11.79 -42.46 35.78
N SER A 279 12.29 -43.14 36.83
CA SER A 279 11.71 -44.39 37.30
C SER A 279 10.32 -44.18 37.90
N ASP A 280 10.15 -43.15 38.74
CA ASP A 280 8.84 -42.80 39.33
C ASP A 280 7.83 -42.42 38.24
N LEU A 281 8.28 -41.64 37.26
CA LEU A 281 7.47 -41.22 36.11
C LEU A 281 7.03 -42.41 35.24
N ARG A 282 7.93 -43.38 35.01
CA ARG A 282 7.61 -44.61 34.26
C ARG A 282 6.66 -45.51 35.03
N GLU A 283 6.90 -45.70 36.33
CA GLU A 283 6.01 -46.50 37.18
C GLU A 283 4.61 -45.88 37.25
N PHE A 284 4.53 -44.55 37.39
CA PHE A 284 3.25 -43.82 37.34
C PHE A 284 2.58 -43.97 35.98
N HIS A 285 3.33 -43.86 34.87
CA HIS A 285 2.80 -44.07 33.54
C HIS A 285 2.21 -45.47 33.40
N GLU A 286 2.97 -46.51 33.75
CA GLU A 286 2.52 -47.90 33.63
C GLU A 286 1.24 -48.15 34.43
N ARG A 287 1.22 -47.65 35.67
CA ARG A 287 0.08 -47.77 36.60
C ARG A 287 -1.17 -47.04 36.10
N HIS A 288 -1.01 -45.90 35.43
CA HIS A 288 -2.12 -45.06 34.95
C HIS A 288 -2.24 -45.01 33.42
N SER A 289 -1.71 -46.04 32.75
CA SER A 289 -1.62 -46.07 31.29
C SER A 289 -2.98 -46.01 30.59
N GLU A 290 -4.05 -46.48 31.24
CA GLU A 290 -5.42 -46.41 30.71
C GLU A 290 -5.93 -44.96 30.56
N TYR A 291 -5.48 -44.05 31.43
CA TYR A 291 -5.81 -42.62 31.35
C TYR A 291 -4.85 -41.90 30.42
N LEU A 292 -3.55 -42.14 30.57
CA LEU A 292 -2.50 -41.43 29.84
C LEU A 292 -2.49 -41.72 28.34
N LYS A 293 -2.90 -42.93 27.91
CA LYS A 293 -3.08 -43.26 26.48
C LYS A 293 -4.11 -42.39 25.76
N GLN A 294 -4.95 -41.67 26.50
CA GLN A 294 -5.95 -40.76 25.94
C GLN A 294 -5.36 -39.39 25.59
N ALA A 295 -4.17 -39.05 26.12
CA ALA A 295 -3.43 -37.85 25.74
C ALA A 295 -2.81 -38.02 24.34
N GLU A 296 -2.76 -36.93 23.58
CA GLU A 296 -2.16 -36.94 22.23
C GLU A 296 -0.63 -36.95 22.29
N SER A 297 -0.06 -36.32 23.31
CA SER A 297 1.37 -36.37 23.60
C SER A 297 1.62 -36.30 25.10
N ILE A 298 2.68 -36.96 25.58
CA ILE A 298 3.09 -36.93 26.98
C ILE A 298 4.56 -36.53 27.05
N ASP A 299 4.84 -35.45 27.75
CA ASP A 299 6.20 -35.01 28.07
C ASP A 299 6.56 -35.48 29.48
N TYR A 300 7.76 -36.03 29.67
CA TYR A 300 8.26 -36.46 30.97
C TYR A 300 9.30 -35.48 31.47
N LEU A 301 9.06 -34.93 32.66
CA LEU A 301 9.85 -33.86 33.26
C LEU A 301 10.33 -34.33 34.64
N CYS A 302 11.58 -34.75 34.71
CA CYS A 302 12.18 -35.21 35.95
C CYS A 302 12.70 -34.02 36.77
N GLU A 303 12.15 -33.77 37.95
CA GLU A 303 12.78 -32.94 38.97
C GLU A 303 13.83 -33.79 39.69
N THR A 304 15.12 -33.58 39.43
CA THR A 304 16.17 -34.24 40.21
C THR A 304 15.99 -33.94 41.70
N ARG A 305 15.62 -34.96 42.48
CA ARG A 305 15.61 -34.94 43.95
C ARG A 305 16.99 -34.53 44.48
N ILE A 306 17.10 -33.31 44.95
CA ILE A 306 18.12 -32.90 45.93
C ILE A 306 17.62 -33.39 47.30
N GLU A 307 18.46 -34.10 48.05
CA GLU A 307 18.12 -34.53 49.41
C GLU A 307 17.73 -33.34 50.29
N MET A 308 16.57 -33.47 50.94
CA MET A 308 15.91 -32.42 51.74
C MET A 308 16.71 -31.88 52.94
N SER A 309 17.81 -32.52 53.35
CA SER A 309 18.68 -32.03 54.41
C SER A 309 19.81 -31.11 53.93
N GLN A 310 19.95 -30.90 52.61
CA GLN A 310 20.91 -29.95 52.01
C GLN A 310 20.22 -28.69 51.42
N LEU A 311 18.89 -28.59 51.56
CA LEU A 311 18.07 -27.54 50.95
C LEU A 311 18.13 -26.18 51.66
N ASP A 312 18.59 -26.12 52.91
CA ASP A 312 18.84 -24.83 53.58
C ASP A 312 20.05 -24.08 52.98
N ASP A 313 20.94 -24.77 52.27
CA ASP A 313 22.07 -24.16 51.58
C ASP A 313 21.90 -24.09 50.05
N TYR A 314 21.02 -24.91 49.47
CA TYR A 314 20.71 -24.88 48.03
C TYR A 314 19.69 -23.80 47.64
N SER A 315 18.72 -23.47 48.50
CA SER A 315 17.76 -22.38 48.20
C SER A 315 18.39 -20.98 48.21
N ARG A 316 19.55 -20.82 48.89
CA ARG A 316 20.39 -19.62 48.77
C ARG A 316 21.15 -19.56 47.44
N ARG A 317 21.23 -20.67 46.70
CA ARG A 317 22.00 -20.81 45.45
C ARG A 317 21.19 -20.56 44.16
N THR A 318 19.88 -20.31 44.23
CA THR A 318 19.00 -20.09 43.05
C THR A 318 18.24 -18.77 43.11
N THR A 319 18.92 -17.64 43.36
CA THR A 319 18.40 -16.40 42.79
C THR A 319 18.96 -16.35 41.37
N ARG A 320 18.13 -16.49 40.33
CA ARG A 320 18.59 -16.26 38.95
C ARG A 320 19.13 -14.84 38.87
N PHE A 321 20.17 -14.61 38.07
CA PHE A 321 20.71 -13.25 37.91
C PHE A 321 19.61 -12.24 37.56
N VAL A 322 18.64 -12.64 36.74
CA VAL A 322 17.46 -11.87 36.37
C VAL A 322 16.64 -11.47 37.61
N ASP A 323 16.39 -12.39 38.56
CA ASP A 323 15.67 -12.07 39.80
C ASP A 323 16.43 -11.09 40.69
N HIS A 324 17.76 -11.22 40.74
CA HIS A 324 18.62 -10.30 41.49
C HIS A 324 18.59 -8.91 40.87
N PHE A 325 18.67 -8.83 39.54
CA PHE A 325 18.58 -7.58 38.80
C PHE A 325 17.21 -6.90 38.96
N LEU A 326 16.11 -7.64 38.85
CA LEU A 326 14.75 -7.13 39.04
C LEU A 326 14.46 -6.67 40.47
N LYS A 327 15.18 -7.18 41.47
CA LYS A 327 15.14 -6.68 42.85
C LYS A 327 15.98 -5.41 43.04
N ALA A 328 17.07 -5.26 42.29
CA ALA A 328 17.92 -4.08 42.32
C ALA A 328 17.33 -2.88 41.54
N LEU A 329 16.42 -3.14 40.60
CA LEU A 329 15.74 -2.11 39.81
C LEU A 329 14.69 -1.33 40.64
N PRO A 330 14.67 0.01 40.55
CA PRO A 330 13.55 0.83 41.02
C PRO A 330 12.22 0.43 40.34
N ASP A 331 11.10 0.52 41.07
CA ASP A 331 9.78 0.06 40.60
C ASP A 331 9.35 0.67 39.25
N HIS A 332 9.65 1.95 39.02
CA HIS A 332 9.32 2.65 37.76
C HIS A 332 10.14 2.17 36.54
N LEU A 333 11.31 1.55 36.77
CA LEU A 333 12.13 0.94 35.71
C LEU A 333 11.80 -0.55 35.52
N LYS A 334 11.31 -1.19 36.59
CA LYS A 334 11.00 -2.61 36.62
C LYS A 334 9.88 -2.98 35.63
N SER A 335 8.86 -2.14 35.50
CA SER A 335 7.78 -2.33 34.52
C SER A 335 8.29 -2.30 33.08
N GLN A 336 9.16 -1.34 32.73
CA GLN A 336 9.77 -1.22 31.40
C GLN A 336 10.65 -2.42 31.04
N VAL A 337 11.38 -2.97 32.02
CA VAL A 337 12.21 -4.17 31.82
C VAL A 337 11.33 -5.41 31.67
N LEU A 338 10.27 -5.56 32.47
CA LEU A 338 9.37 -6.72 32.42
C LEU A 338 8.50 -6.76 31.14
N GLU A 339 8.21 -5.61 30.54
CA GLU A 339 7.48 -5.52 29.27
C GLU A 339 8.30 -6.09 28.10
N VAL A 340 9.62 -5.88 28.13
CA VAL A 340 10.56 -6.32 27.08
C VAL A 340 11.16 -7.69 27.40
N PHE A 341 11.29 -8.02 28.67
CA PHE A 341 11.79 -9.27 29.20
C PHE A 341 10.73 -9.90 30.11
N PRO A 342 9.70 -10.57 29.54
CA PRO A 342 8.76 -11.30 30.35
C PRO A 342 9.52 -12.41 31.07
N VAL A 343 9.63 -12.29 32.39
CA VAL A 343 10.12 -13.38 33.24
C VAL A 343 9.07 -14.47 33.23
N ASN A 344 9.02 -15.23 32.15
CA ASN A 344 8.39 -16.52 32.14
C ASN A 344 9.28 -17.41 32.99
N ALA A 345 8.89 -17.56 34.26
CA ALA A 345 9.44 -18.50 35.23
C ALA A 345 9.40 -19.97 34.75
N GLU A 346 8.95 -20.25 33.52
CA GLU A 346 8.86 -21.58 32.92
C GLU A 346 9.53 -21.69 31.53
N SER A 347 10.22 -20.65 31.05
CA SER A 347 10.80 -20.65 29.68
C SER A 347 12.20 -21.25 29.54
N THR A 348 12.61 -22.10 30.48
CA THR A 348 13.67 -23.09 30.23
C THR A 348 13.08 -24.49 30.19
N SER A 349 12.10 -24.72 29.30
CA SER A 349 12.02 -26.05 28.69
C SER A 349 13.30 -26.23 27.90
N ARG A 350 14.33 -26.81 28.53
CA ARG A 350 15.46 -27.40 27.80
C ARG A 350 14.84 -28.33 26.77
N SER A 351 14.90 -27.90 25.52
CA SER A 351 14.57 -28.69 24.34
C SER A 351 15.19 -30.07 24.49
N HIS A 352 14.36 -31.11 24.59
CA HIS A 352 14.73 -32.52 24.46
C HIS A 352 16.15 -32.90 24.93
N CYS A 353 16.50 -32.65 26.19
CA CYS A 353 17.82 -33.03 26.68
C CYS A 353 17.80 -34.50 27.09
N PHE A 354 18.28 -35.40 26.23
CA PHE A 354 18.55 -36.79 26.61
C PHE A 354 19.64 -36.76 27.70
N PRO A 355 19.37 -37.20 28.94
CA PRO A 355 20.38 -37.18 29.98
C PRO A 355 21.50 -38.16 29.65
N LEU A 356 22.75 -37.77 29.89
CA LEU A 356 23.87 -38.70 29.75
C LEU A 356 23.68 -39.89 30.72
N PRO A 357 23.66 -41.15 30.24
CA PRO A 357 23.51 -42.30 31.12
C PRO A 357 24.81 -42.49 31.91
N ASP A 358 24.71 -43.03 33.12
CA ASP A 358 25.91 -43.40 33.89
C ASP A 358 26.65 -44.53 33.17
N PHE A 359 27.98 -44.45 33.14
CA PHE A 359 28.83 -45.46 32.52
C PHE A 359 30.14 -45.62 33.30
N ASP A 360 30.55 -46.87 33.51
CA ASP A 360 31.76 -47.21 34.27
C ASP A 360 33.01 -47.34 33.41
N SER A 361 32.87 -47.33 32.08
CA SER A 361 33.98 -47.41 31.14
C SER A 361 33.69 -46.68 29.84
N PHE A 362 34.74 -46.29 29.13
CA PHE A 362 34.63 -45.76 27.79
C PHE A 362 35.69 -46.36 26.87
N ARG A 363 35.44 -46.36 25.56
CA ARG A 363 36.38 -46.85 24.55
C ARG A 363 36.58 -45.79 23.47
N VAL A 364 37.82 -45.59 23.04
CA VAL A 364 38.16 -44.73 21.90
C VAL A 364 38.74 -45.58 20.77
N GLU A 365 38.27 -45.33 19.55
CA GLU A 365 38.81 -45.90 18.33
C GLU A 365 39.27 -44.78 17.40
N LEU A 366 40.48 -44.91 16.87
CA LEU A 366 41.09 -43.94 15.97
C LEU A 366 41.42 -44.62 14.64
N GLU A 367 41.06 -43.96 13.54
CA GLU A 367 41.39 -44.40 12.18
C GLU A 367 41.99 -43.22 11.39
N ASN A 368 43.24 -43.37 10.93
CA ASN A 368 44.03 -42.33 10.25
C ASN A 368 44.11 -40.99 11.02
N VAL A 369 44.34 -41.04 12.34
CA VAL A 369 44.48 -39.86 13.21
C VAL A 369 45.91 -39.78 13.74
N GLY A 370 46.61 -38.69 13.43
CA GLY A 370 48.01 -38.45 13.75
C GLY A 370 48.92 -39.55 13.22
N CYS A 371 49.67 -40.19 14.12
CA CYS A 371 50.52 -41.34 13.80
C CYS A 371 49.76 -42.69 13.77
N HIS A 372 48.51 -42.73 14.25
CA HIS A 372 47.73 -43.97 14.35
C HIS A 372 46.92 -44.23 13.08
N LYS A 373 47.27 -45.28 12.33
CA LYS A 373 46.46 -45.75 11.18
C LYS A 373 45.17 -46.42 11.63
N LYS A 374 45.24 -47.27 12.66
CA LYS A 374 44.10 -47.90 13.33
C LYS A 374 44.50 -48.22 14.78
N MET A 375 43.72 -47.76 15.75
CA MET A 375 43.97 -47.96 17.18
C MET A 375 42.64 -48.06 17.93
N ALA A 376 42.57 -48.86 18.98
CA ALA A 376 41.43 -48.94 19.90
C ALA A 376 41.92 -49.11 21.33
N LEU A 377 41.40 -48.32 22.27
CA LEU A 377 41.74 -48.37 23.70
C LEU A 377 40.47 -48.26 24.52
N SER A 378 40.38 -49.02 25.60
CA SER A 378 39.29 -48.96 26.58
C SER A 378 39.84 -48.44 27.90
N PHE A 379 39.03 -47.67 28.62
CA PHE A 379 39.38 -46.98 29.85
C PHE A 379 38.32 -47.27 30.90
N HIS A 380 38.77 -47.59 32.11
CA HIS A 380 37.89 -47.81 33.25
C HIS A 380 37.85 -46.58 34.17
N ARG A 381 36.82 -46.53 35.01
CA ARG A 381 36.65 -45.47 36.01
C ARG A 381 37.86 -45.43 36.95
N GLY A 382 38.38 -44.24 37.25
CA GLY A 382 39.62 -44.04 38.01
C GLY A 382 40.73 -43.37 37.19
N ILE A 383 41.98 -43.49 37.63
CA ILE A 383 43.14 -42.86 36.98
C ILE A 383 43.86 -43.83 36.04
N THR A 384 43.78 -43.58 34.73
CA THR A 384 44.50 -44.34 33.70
C THR A 384 45.77 -43.63 33.23
N GLN A 385 46.90 -44.33 33.25
CA GLN A 385 48.20 -43.90 32.71
C GLN A 385 48.46 -44.48 31.32
N LEU A 386 48.62 -43.59 30.33
CA LEU A 386 49.13 -43.93 29.02
C LEU A 386 50.67 -43.98 29.05
N SER A 387 51.25 -45.19 28.97
CA SER A 387 52.71 -45.39 29.00
C SER A 387 53.23 -45.87 27.64
N ALA A 388 54.22 -45.17 27.10
CA ALA A 388 54.93 -45.52 25.87
C ALA A 388 56.16 -44.62 25.65
N PRO A 389 57.11 -45.01 24.77
CA PRO A 389 58.17 -44.12 24.33
C PRO A 389 57.67 -42.76 23.81
N SER A 390 58.57 -41.77 23.76
CA SER A 390 58.26 -40.49 23.11
C SER A 390 58.03 -40.73 21.61
N GLY A 391 57.01 -40.07 21.04
CA GLY A 391 56.63 -40.24 19.63
C GLY A 391 55.59 -41.33 19.34
N SER A 392 55.23 -42.19 20.31
CA SER A 392 54.23 -43.26 20.14
C SER A 392 52.76 -42.79 20.05
N GLY A 393 52.51 -41.48 19.95
CA GLY A 393 51.15 -40.95 19.76
C GLY A 393 50.24 -40.91 20.99
N LYS A 394 50.79 -40.78 22.21
CA LYS A 394 50.00 -40.62 23.45
C LYS A 394 49.07 -39.39 23.38
N SER A 395 49.64 -38.24 23.06
CA SER A 395 48.90 -36.98 22.85
C SER A 395 47.86 -37.11 21.74
N THR A 396 48.13 -37.90 20.69
CA THR A 396 47.17 -38.16 19.59
C THR A 396 45.90 -38.85 20.08
N ILE A 397 45.98 -39.71 21.10
CA ILE A 397 44.81 -40.37 21.69
C ILE A 397 43.94 -39.36 22.45
N LEU A 398 44.56 -38.53 23.30
CA LEU A 398 43.85 -37.49 24.06
C LEU A 398 43.19 -36.46 23.13
N LEU A 399 43.89 -36.03 22.07
CA LEU A 399 43.34 -35.14 21.05
C LEU A 399 42.21 -35.81 20.24
N GLY A 400 42.25 -37.13 20.07
CA GLY A 400 41.17 -37.89 19.45
C GLY A 400 39.89 -37.83 20.29
N VAL A 401 40.00 -38.05 21.60
CA VAL A 401 38.86 -37.93 22.53
C VAL A 401 38.31 -36.50 22.53
N LEU A 402 39.19 -35.49 22.60
CA LEU A 402 38.79 -34.08 22.51
C LEU A 402 38.08 -33.76 21.19
N PHE A 403 38.57 -34.29 20.07
CA PHE A 403 37.93 -34.12 18.76
C PHE A 403 36.55 -34.76 18.71
N ALA A 404 36.37 -35.96 19.26
CA ALA A 404 35.05 -36.61 19.31
C ALA A 404 34.03 -35.76 20.08
N LEU A 405 34.42 -35.28 21.28
CA LEU A 405 33.55 -34.56 22.21
C LEU A 405 33.28 -33.10 21.80
N CYS A 406 34.29 -32.37 21.35
CA CYS A 406 34.23 -30.91 21.18
C CYS A 406 34.50 -30.45 19.74
N GLY A 407 34.81 -31.37 18.82
CA GLY A 407 35.18 -31.05 17.45
C GLY A 407 36.55 -30.38 17.31
N GLY A 408 36.72 -29.56 16.27
CA GLY A 408 37.96 -28.80 16.02
C GLY A 408 38.99 -29.50 15.11
N LYS A 409 40.27 -29.15 15.28
CA LYS A 409 41.37 -29.61 14.42
C LYS A 409 41.85 -31.00 14.85
N VAL A 410 41.56 -32.02 14.04
CA VAL A 410 42.26 -33.32 14.11
C VAL A 410 43.49 -33.28 13.20
N ILE A 411 44.59 -33.93 13.58
CA ILE A 411 45.76 -34.07 12.71
C ILE A 411 45.51 -35.29 11.81
N PRO A 412 45.20 -35.16 10.51
CA PRO A 412 44.97 -36.32 9.67
C PRO A 412 46.30 -37.03 9.34
N SER A 413 46.27 -38.36 9.29
CA SER A 413 47.39 -39.15 8.76
C SER A 413 47.41 -39.04 7.22
N GLY A 414 47.91 -37.92 6.71
CA GLY A 414 47.97 -37.59 5.28
C GLY A 414 46.66 -37.05 4.68
N LYS A 415 46.32 -37.48 3.45
CA LYS A 415 45.11 -37.05 2.71
C LYS A 415 43.89 -37.98 2.92
N LYS A 416 43.98 -38.96 3.80
CA LYS A 416 42.93 -39.96 4.05
C LYS A 416 41.83 -39.44 4.98
N LYS A 417 40.66 -40.09 4.97
CA LYS A 417 39.55 -39.87 5.91
C LYS A 417 40.03 -40.20 7.33
N SER A 418 39.87 -39.26 8.25
CA SER A 418 40.16 -39.46 9.68
C SER A 418 38.85 -39.74 10.42
N VAL A 419 38.82 -40.77 11.25
CA VAL A 419 37.62 -41.17 12.01
C VAL A 419 37.98 -41.37 13.46
N VAL A 420 37.14 -40.85 14.36
CA VAL A 420 37.16 -41.16 15.78
C VAL A 420 35.80 -41.70 16.19
N ARG A 421 35.79 -42.80 16.94
CA ARG A 421 34.60 -43.31 17.62
C ARG A 421 34.86 -43.34 19.12
N LEU A 422 33.99 -42.71 19.89
CA LEU A 422 34.04 -42.69 21.35
C LEU A 422 32.77 -43.38 21.87
N TYR A 423 32.94 -44.49 22.58
CA TYR A 423 31.87 -45.27 23.18
C TYR A 423 31.84 -44.94 24.67
N LEU A 424 30.73 -44.39 25.17
CA LEU A 424 30.51 -44.13 26.59
C LEU A 424 29.55 -45.22 27.10
N GLY A 425 30.12 -46.24 27.75
CA GLY A 425 29.41 -47.48 28.05
C GLY A 425 28.83 -48.17 26.81
N ASP A 426 27.73 -48.91 27.00
CA ASP A 426 27.04 -49.65 25.94
C ASP A 426 25.93 -48.82 25.25
N ARG A 427 25.62 -47.64 25.78
CA ARG A 427 24.44 -46.85 25.38
C ARG A 427 24.75 -45.67 24.48
N VAL A 428 25.95 -45.11 24.55
CA VAL A 428 26.27 -43.88 23.81
C VAL A 428 27.50 -44.09 22.92
N VAL A 429 27.35 -43.76 21.64
CA VAL A 429 28.45 -43.82 20.66
C VAL A 429 28.53 -42.52 19.90
N ILE A 430 29.66 -41.83 20.01
CA ILE A 430 29.96 -40.60 19.30
C ILE A 430 30.91 -40.93 18.16
N HIS A 431 30.46 -40.73 16.93
CA HIS A 431 31.21 -40.94 15.71
C HIS A 431 31.48 -39.59 15.05
N ARG A 432 32.75 -39.18 14.98
CA ARG A 432 33.16 -37.95 14.29
C ARG A 432 34.20 -38.25 13.22
N SER A 433 34.02 -37.74 12.00
CA SER A 433 35.02 -37.86 10.93
C SER A 433 35.43 -36.52 10.34
N LYS A 434 36.62 -36.50 9.72
CA LYS A 434 37.13 -35.39 8.91
C LYS A 434 37.38 -35.89 7.49
N ARG A 435 36.87 -35.16 6.49
CA ARG A 435 36.90 -35.51 5.04
C ARG A 435 36.15 -36.82 4.70
N PRO A 436 34.81 -36.83 4.66
CA PRO A 436 33.90 -35.71 4.93
C PRO A 436 33.76 -35.42 6.44
N ASP A 437 33.33 -34.21 6.74
CA ASP A 437 33.02 -33.78 8.10
C ASP A 437 31.64 -34.34 8.47
N ILE A 438 31.60 -35.22 9.46
CA ILE A 438 30.39 -35.92 9.91
C ILE A 438 30.43 -35.95 11.43
N LEU A 439 29.31 -35.64 12.08
CA LEU A 439 29.06 -35.94 13.48
C LEU A 439 27.78 -36.79 13.59
N GLU A 440 27.90 -37.98 14.17
CA GLU A 440 26.78 -38.85 14.49
C GLU A 440 26.87 -39.27 15.96
N LEU A 441 25.79 -39.09 16.71
CA LEU A 441 25.68 -39.52 18.10
C LEU A 441 24.57 -40.55 18.19
N SER A 442 24.92 -41.79 18.53
CA SER A 442 23.97 -42.84 18.85
C SER A 442 23.70 -42.82 20.36
N TYR A 443 22.43 -42.75 20.75
CA TYR A 443 21.96 -42.90 22.12
C TYR A 443 20.93 -44.03 22.13
N ASP A 444 21.25 -45.15 22.79
CA ASP A 444 20.53 -46.42 22.69
C ASP A 444 20.28 -46.81 21.21
N SER A 445 19.03 -46.75 20.74
CA SER A 445 18.65 -47.05 19.35
C SER A 445 18.47 -45.81 18.46
N THR A 446 18.61 -44.61 19.01
CA THR A 446 18.35 -43.34 18.32
C THR A 446 19.66 -42.74 17.83
N ILE A 447 19.68 -42.25 16.58
CA ILE A 447 20.87 -41.63 15.97
C ILE A 447 20.57 -40.17 15.67
N PHE A 448 21.36 -39.28 16.28
CA PHE A 448 21.36 -37.84 16.04
C PHE A 448 22.51 -37.47 15.11
N LYS A 449 22.31 -36.48 14.25
CA LYS A 449 23.30 -36.05 13.27
C LYS A 449 23.59 -34.56 13.36
N ASP A 450 24.85 -34.22 13.14
CA ASP A 450 25.35 -32.86 12.98
C ASP A 450 24.82 -31.88 14.04
N GLU A 451 23.93 -30.95 13.70
CA GLU A 451 23.44 -29.91 14.62
C GLU A 451 22.74 -30.48 15.87
N GLU A 452 21.93 -31.53 15.73
CA GLU A 452 21.24 -32.17 16.85
C GLU A 452 22.24 -32.85 17.80
N ALA A 453 23.22 -33.55 17.23
CA ALA A 453 24.27 -34.21 18.00
C ALA A 453 25.20 -33.18 18.68
N GLU A 454 25.50 -32.06 18.02
CA GLU A 454 26.32 -30.98 18.59
C GLU A 454 25.59 -30.29 19.74
N HIS A 455 24.27 -30.07 19.62
CA HIS A 455 23.46 -29.51 20.72
C HIS A 455 23.47 -30.41 21.95
N MET A 456 23.29 -31.73 21.77
CA MET A 456 23.37 -32.70 22.86
C MET A 456 24.74 -32.74 23.54
N LEU A 457 25.83 -32.71 22.76
CA LEU A 457 27.18 -32.69 23.31
C LEU A 457 27.44 -31.42 24.13
N LYS A 458 26.97 -30.26 23.67
CA LYS A 458 27.08 -29.00 24.41
C LYS A 458 26.32 -29.00 25.72
N ASP A 459 25.13 -29.60 25.75
CA ASP A 459 24.36 -29.77 26.98
C ASP A 459 25.09 -30.67 27.99
N TRP A 460 25.78 -31.71 27.52
CA TRP A 460 26.52 -32.64 28.37
C TRP A 460 27.87 -32.10 28.86
N LEU A 461 28.57 -31.34 28.04
CA LEU A 461 29.94 -30.86 28.31
C LEU A 461 29.95 -29.46 28.92
N SER A 462 29.03 -28.57 28.53
CA SER A 462 29.16 -27.10 28.52
C SER A 462 30.15 -26.59 27.47
N ASP A 463 29.93 -25.37 26.96
CA ASP A 463 30.81 -24.75 25.96
C ASP A 463 32.26 -24.57 26.45
N ASP A 464 32.45 -24.46 27.77
CA ASP A 464 33.76 -24.21 28.37
C ASP A 464 34.47 -25.49 28.86
N TRP A 465 33.89 -26.69 28.62
CA TRP A 465 34.47 -27.97 29.05
C TRP A 465 35.95 -28.15 28.71
N PRO A 466 36.42 -27.87 27.47
CA PRO A 466 37.83 -28.05 27.14
C PRO A 466 38.76 -27.24 28.03
N ALA A 467 38.32 -26.08 28.51
CA ALA A 467 39.13 -25.19 29.34
C ALA A 467 39.27 -25.66 30.79
N ILE A 468 38.30 -26.45 31.28
CA ILE A 468 38.23 -26.94 32.66
C ILE A 468 38.53 -28.44 32.79
N SER A 469 38.62 -29.17 31.69
CA SER A 469 38.73 -30.64 31.67
C SER A 469 39.90 -31.16 30.82
N PHE A 470 40.63 -30.29 30.11
CA PHE A 470 41.78 -30.67 29.27
C PHE A 470 43.01 -29.79 29.53
N VAL A 471 44.18 -30.41 29.72
CA VAL A 471 45.47 -29.70 29.83
C VAL A 471 46.42 -30.19 28.74
N PHE A 472 46.86 -29.28 27.86
CA PHE A 472 47.81 -29.57 26.79
C PHE A 472 49.24 -29.76 27.32
N GLN A 473 50.06 -30.49 26.54
CA GLN A 473 51.48 -30.69 26.82
C GLN A 473 52.22 -29.37 27.06
N HIS A 474 52.91 -29.29 28.21
CA HIS A 474 53.69 -28.13 28.67
C HIS A 474 52.88 -26.83 28.76
N GLN A 475 51.56 -26.92 28.94
CA GLN A 475 50.70 -25.78 29.16
C GLN A 475 50.04 -25.86 30.55
N LEU A 476 49.69 -24.70 31.07
CA LEU A 476 48.77 -24.58 32.21
C LEU A 476 47.33 -24.68 31.69
N CYS A 477 46.37 -24.76 32.60
CA CYS A 477 44.97 -24.66 32.24
C CYS A 477 44.71 -23.33 31.50
N SER A 478 43.75 -23.37 30.57
CA SER A 478 43.53 -22.27 29.61
C SER A 478 43.30 -20.93 30.28
N PHE A 479 42.75 -20.93 31.50
CA PHE A 479 42.54 -19.75 32.33
C PHE A 479 43.75 -18.80 32.40
N PHE A 480 44.98 -19.32 32.54
CA PHE A 480 46.18 -18.47 32.67
C PHE A 480 46.62 -17.80 31.37
N SER A 481 46.20 -18.34 30.23
CA SER A 481 46.50 -17.78 28.90
C SER A 481 45.50 -16.72 28.45
N TRP A 482 44.37 -16.58 29.15
CA TRP A 482 43.28 -15.68 28.77
C TRP A 482 43.50 -14.22 29.15
N THR A 483 42.92 -13.32 28.35
CA THR A 483 42.80 -11.90 28.69
C THR A 483 41.87 -11.69 29.89
N ALA A 484 41.91 -10.51 30.52
CA ALA A 484 41.01 -10.19 31.64
C ALA A 484 39.52 -10.27 31.22
N GLU A 485 39.20 -9.89 29.98
CA GLU A 485 37.85 -9.97 29.42
C GLU A 485 37.41 -11.42 29.18
N GLN A 486 38.30 -12.26 28.63
CA GLN A 486 38.02 -13.69 28.46
C GLN A 486 37.81 -14.41 29.80
N LYS A 487 38.61 -14.08 30.82
CA LYS A 487 38.44 -14.60 32.19
C LYS A 487 37.10 -14.19 32.78
N LEU A 488 36.75 -12.90 32.67
CA LEU A 488 35.47 -12.40 33.16
C LEU A 488 34.30 -13.08 32.45
N SER A 489 34.35 -13.16 31.13
CA SER A 489 33.30 -13.78 30.32
C SER A 489 33.11 -15.27 30.66
N PHE A 490 34.20 -16.00 30.89
CA PHE A 490 34.15 -17.39 31.35
C PHE A 490 33.52 -17.51 32.74
N VAL A 491 33.94 -16.67 33.69
CA VAL A 491 33.39 -16.66 35.06
C VAL A 491 31.91 -16.28 35.06
N GLU A 492 31.52 -15.32 34.23
CA GLU A 492 30.12 -14.92 34.02
C GLU A 492 29.29 -16.08 33.49
N ARG A 493 29.77 -16.81 32.47
CA ARG A 493 29.09 -18.03 31.98
C ARG A 493 29.00 -19.12 33.04
N CYS A 494 30.02 -19.27 33.88
CA CYS A 494 30.04 -20.24 34.97
C CYS A 494 29.11 -19.85 36.14
N LEU A 495 28.90 -18.56 36.40
CA LEU A 495 28.24 -18.07 37.63
C LEU A 495 26.85 -17.46 37.42
N LEU A 496 26.53 -16.87 36.26
CA LEU A 496 25.31 -16.08 36.02
C LEU A 496 24.15 -16.86 35.39
N ASP A 497 24.10 -18.18 35.55
CA ASP A 497 23.05 -19.05 34.96
C ASP A 497 22.93 -18.94 33.41
N GLY A 498 23.96 -18.45 32.72
CA GLY A 498 24.05 -18.47 31.26
C GLY A 498 23.03 -17.58 30.52
N LYS A 499 22.75 -17.97 29.26
CA LYS A 499 22.01 -17.30 28.16
C LYS A 499 21.18 -16.04 28.52
N GLU A 500 20.33 -16.11 29.54
CA GLU A 500 19.45 -15.03 30.01
C GLU A 500 20.17 -13.71 30.33
N ALA A 501 21.34 -13.77 30.99
CA ALA A 501 22.10 -12.56 31.33
C ALA A 501 22.74 -11.89 30.10
N SER A 502 23.10 -12.70 29.09
CA SER A 502 23.63 -12.22 27.81
C SER A 502 22.53 -11.59 26.98
N ASP A 503 21.38 -12.24 26.88
CA ASP A 503 20.20 -11.75 26.15
C ASP A 503 19.74 -10.40 26.74
N LEU A 504 19.70 -10.28 28.07
CA LEU A 504 19.34 -9.05 28.75
C LEU A 504 20.32 -7.89 28.47
N LYS A 505 21.63 -8.17 28.45
CA LYS A 505 22.65 -7.18 28.09
C LYS A 505 22.48 -6.70 26.66
N GLU A 506 22.16 -7.60 25.74
CA GLU A 506 21.94 -7.29 24.34
C GLU A 506 20.68 -6.44 24.14
N ILE A 507 19.57 -6.80 24.78
CA ILE A 507 18.31 -6.04 24.76
C ILE A 507 18.51 -4.61 25.25
N ILE A 508 19.21 -4.43 26.39
CA ILE A 508 19.51 -3.10 26.93
C ILE A 508 20.28 -2.26 25.91
N GLN A 509 21.30 -2.86 25.27
CA GLN A 509 22.13 -2.16 24.29
C GLN A 509 21.34 -1.83 23.01
N GLN A 510 20.48 -2.73 22.54
CA GLN A 510 19.60 -2.51 21.39
C GLN A 510 18.61 -1.38 21.64
N LYS A 511 17.95 -1.33 22.82
CA LYS A 511 17.03 -0.25 23.18
C LYS A 511 17.71 1.12 23.23
N ILE A 512 18.91 1.20 23.81
CA ILE A 512 19.69 2.45 23.83
C ILE A 512 20.01 2.92 22.41
N SER A 513 20.43 2.00 21.53
CA SER A 513 20.73 2.31 20.13
C SER A 513 19.49 2.76 19.37
N TYR A 514 18.36 2.06 19.54
CA TYR A 514 17.07 2.37 18.92
C TYR A 514 16.62 3.80 19.21
N PHE A 515 16.55 4.19 20.50
CA PHE A 515 16.15 5.55 20.86
C PHE A 515 17.18 6.60 20.42
N SER A 516 18.47 6.26 20.41
CA SER A 516 19.51 7.16 19.89
C SER A 516 19.36 7.43 18.39
N GLU A 517 18.89 6.45 17.63
CA GLU A 517 18.65 6.58 16.20
C GLU A 517 17.40 7.42 15.92
N ILE A 518 16.31 7.22 16.67
CA ILE A 518 15.13 8.08 16.61
C ILE A 518 15.48 9.53 16.92
N GLU A 519 16.25 9.78 17.98
CA GLU A 519 16.68 11.13 18.35
C GLU A 519 17.47 11.79 17.22
N LYS A 520 18.39 11.05 16.58
CA LYS A 520 19.19 11.51 15.44
C LYS A 520 18.33 11.81 14.22
N ASN A 521 17.41 10.93 13.86
CA ASN A 521 16.53 11.09 12.70
C ASN A 521 15.59 12.29 12.89
N CYS A 522 15.01 12.43 14.07
CA CYS A 522 14.18 13.60 14.39
C CYS A 522 15.02 14.89 14.42
N GLN A 523 16.24 14.86 14.96
CA GLN A 523 17.15 16.01 14.94
C GLN A 523 17.50 16.45 13.51
N GLN A 524 17.66 15.49 12.59
CA GLN A 524 17.91 15.78 11.17
C GLN A 524 16.68 16.36 10.47
N ALA A 525 15.48 15.88 10.79
CA ALA A 525 14.24 16.47 10.28
C ALA A 525 14.05 17.92 10.78
N LEU A 526 14.39 18.17 12.05
CA LEU A 526 14.28 19.49 12.68
C LEU A 526 15.39 20.47 12.27
N SER A 527 16.51 20.00 11.70
CA SER A 527 17.62 20.89 11.30
C SER A 527 17.32 21.76 10.08
N VAL A 528 16.19 21.53 9.41
CA VAL A 528 15.69 22.37 8.31
C VAL A 528 15.09 23.67 8.84
N LEU A 529 14.70 23.72 10.12
CA LEU A 529 14.13 24.91 10.75
C LEU A 529 15.23 25.93 11.09
N SER A 530 14.94 27.21 10.89
CA SER A 530 15.77 28.29 11.44
C SER A 530 15.71 28.31 12.98
N HIS A 531 16.68 28.97 13.61
CA HIS A 531 16.71 29.07 15.07
C HIS A 531 15.44 29.72 15.65
N ASP A 532 14.92 30.75 14.98
CA ASP A 532 13.71 31.46 15.40
C ASP A 532 12.47 30.57 15.26
N GLU A 533 12.35 29.81 14.16
CA GLU A 533 11.25 28.86 13.94
C GLU A 533 11.26 27.71 14.94
N PHE A 534 12.46 27.20 15.27
CA PHE A 534 12.62 26.17 16.29
C PHE A 534 12.21 26.68 17.68
N CYS A 535 12.63 27.89 18.06
CA CYS A 535 12.22 28.54 19.31
C CYS A 535 10.72 28.82 19.36
N LEU A 536 10.11 29.22 18.23
CA LEU A 536 8.67 29.44 18.14
C LEU A 536 7.89 28.13 18.31
N MET A 537 8.38 27.04 17.72
CA MET A 537 7.79 25.70 17.84
C MET A 537 7.85 25.19 19.29
N MET A 538 8.98 25.39 19.98
CA MET A 538 9.16 25.03 21.39
C MET A 538 8.23 25.79 22.33
N THR A 539 7.89 27.04 22.01
CA THR A 539 7.02 27.91 22.83
C THR A 539 5.52 27.77 22.49
N SER A 540 5.19 27.33 21.27
CA SER A 540 3.82 27.29 20.75
C SER A 540 3.19 25.88 20.71
N ALA A 541 3.89 24.86 21.23
CA ALA A 541 3.52 23.44 21.15
C ALA A 541 2.08 23.08 21.61
N GLY A 542 1.41 23.96 22.35
CA GLY A 542 0.04 23.78 22.85
C GLY A 542 -1.10 24.44 22.05
N ASN A 543 -0.85 25.30 21.06
CA ASN A 543 -1.92 26.18 20.51
C ASN A 543 -2.06 26.19 18.96
N PHE A 544 -1.44 25.24 18.26
CA PHE A 544 -1.52 25.15 16.79
C PHE A 544 -2.93 24.84 16.26
N ASP A 545 -3.74 24.09 17.01
CA ASP A 545 -5.12 23.76 16.62
C ASP A 545 -6.01 25.02 16.58
N SER A 546 -5.79 25.95 17.52
CA SER A 546 -6.45 27.26 17.53
C SER A 546 -6.03 28.12 16.34
N VAL A 547 -4.74 28.07 15.97
CA VAL A 547 -4.20 28.78 14.80
C VAL A 547 -4.77 28.23 13.49
N ASN A 548 -4.88 26.91 13.35
CA ASN A 548 -5.44 26.28 12.16
C ASN A 548 -6.94 26.56 12.02
N LYS A 549 -7.70 26.49 13.12
CA LYS A 549 -9.12 26.87 13.13
C LYS A 549 -9.33 28.34 12.72
N LYS A 550 -8.52 29.24 13.26
CA LYS A 550 -8.53 30.67 12.89
C LYS A 550 -8.23 30.87 11.39
N LEU A 551 -7.30 30.09 10.84
CA LEU A 551 -6.95 30.13 9.42
C LEU A 551 -8.11 29.65 8.53
N GLU A 552 -8.80 28.58 8.91
CA GLU A 552 -9.99 28.09 8.19
C GLU A 552 -11.13 29.12 8.18
N GLU A 553 -11.39 29.77 9.32
CA GLU A 553 -12.38 30.84 9.44
C GLU A 553 -12.06 32.01 8.49
N LEU A 554 -10.79 32.44 8.43
CA LEU A 554 -10.34 33.54 7.57
C LEU A 554 -10.39 33.18 6.07
N VAL A 555 -10.05 31.93 5.71
CA VAL A 555 -10.14 31.46 4.31
C VAL A 555 -11.59 31.41 3.85
N HIS A 556 -12.51 30.98 4.72
CA HIS A 556 -13.94 31.00 4.44
C HIS A 556 -14.45 32.44 4.26
N GLU A 557 -14.02 33.35 5.14
CA GLU A 557 -14.33 34.78 5.03
C GLU A 557 -13.82 35.39 3.71
N GLU A 558 -12.59 35.08 3.29
CA GLU A 558 -12.05 35.53 1.99
C GLU A 558 -12.92 35.05 0.82
N SER A 559 -13.32 33.77 0.83
CA SER A 559 -14.18 33.22 -0.23
C SER A 559 -15.55 33.89 -0.29
N HIS A 560 -16.13 34.22 0.87
CA HIS A 560 -17.40 34.94 0.95
C HIS A 560 -17.27 36.35 0.36
N LEU A 561 -16.25 37.10 0.79
CA LEU A 561 -15.98 38.45 0.30
C LEU A 561 -15.70 38.49 -1.20
N MET A 562 -15.02 37.49 -1.76
CA MET A 562 -14.79 37.39 -3.21
C MET A 562 -16.08 37.16 -4.00
N ASN A 563 -17.04 36.41 -3.45
CA ASN A 563 -18.37 36.24 -4.06
C ASN A 563 -19.19 37.53 -3.99
N GLU A 564 -19.19 38.23 -2.85
CA GLU A 564 -19.83 39.54 -2.72
C GLU A 564 -19.21 40.58 -3.66
N TRP A 565 -17.88 40.58 -3.79
CA TRP A 565 -17.15 41.44 -4.71
C TRP A 565 -17.62 41.24 -6.15
N LYS A 566 -17.76 39.98 -6.59
CA LYS A 566 -18.20 39.62 -7.94
C LYS A 566 -19.63 40.10 -8.20
N ASN A 567 -20.55 39.83 -7.27
CA ASN A 567 -21.94 40.27 -7.39
C ASN A 567 -22.06 41.79 -7.44
N CYS A 568 -21.28 42.50 -6.61
CA CYS A 568 -21.24 43.96 -6.57
C CYS A 568 -20.68 44.53 -7.89
N SER A 569 -19.57 43.97 -8.39
CA SER A 569 -18.97 44.33 -9.69
C SER A 569 -19.95 44.14 -10.86
N ASP A 570 -20.60 42.99 -10.93
CA ASP A 570 -21.55 42.67 -12.01
C ASP A 570 -22.78 43.60 -11.97
N TYR A 571 -23.29 43.90 -10.77
CA TYR A 571 -24.42 44.81 -10.58
C TYR A 571 -24.12 46.23 -11.10
N PHE A 572 -22.97 46.81 -10.73
CA PHE A 572 -22.59 48.15 -11.18
C PHE A 572 -22.27 48.21 -12.68
N SER A 573 -21.64 47.16 -13.23
CA SER A 573 -21.36 47.08 -14.67
C SER A 573 -22.64 47.06 -15.51
N ILE A 574 -23.64 46.28 -15.09
CA ILE A 574 -24.93 46.22 -15.79
C ILE A 574 -25.67 47.56 -15.74
N LEU A 575 -25.65 48.26 -14.59
CA LEU A 575 -26.22 49.60 -14.46
C LEU A 575 -25.58 50.60 -15.44
N GLU A 576 -24.25 50.59 -15.58
CA GLU A 576 -23.54 51.44 -16.52
C GLU A 576 -23.91 51.14 -17.98
N MET A 577 -24.03 49.85 -18.33
CA MET A 577 -24.47 49.44 -19.67
C MET A 577 -25.90 49.90 -19.98
N ILE A 578 -26.84 49.78 -19.03
CA ILE A 578 -28.22 50.26 -19.17
C ILE A 578 -28.26 51.79 -19.36
N HIS A 579 -27.42 52.52 -18.62
CA HIS A 579 -27.28 53.97 -18.76
C HIS A 579 -26.79 54.35 -20.16
N ASN A 580 -25.72 53.68 -20.64
CA ASN A 580 -25.16 53.89 -21.98
C ASN A 580 -26.17 53.60 -23.10
N TYR A 581 -26.93 52.50 -23.00
CA TYR A 581 -27.99 52.21 -23.96
C TYR A 581 -29.10 53.29 -23.96
N SER A 582 -29.44 53.84 -22.80
CA SER A 582 -30.43 54.92 -22.71
C SER A 582 -29.96 56.19 -23.42
N ILE A 583 -28.67 56.53 -23.33
CA ILE A 583 -28.07 57.65 -24.06
C ILE A 583 -28.15 57.40 -25.58
N GLN A 584 -27.72 56.23 -26.04
CA GLN A 584 -27.75 55.86 -27.47
C GLN A 584 -29.17 55.85 -28.04
N MET A 585 -30.15 55.40 -27.26
CA MET A 585 -31.57 55.42 -27.65
C MET A 585 -32.08 56.86 -27.83
N ASN A 586 -31.73 57.78 -26.94
CA ASN A 586 -32.11 59.19 -27.06
C ASN A 586 -31.51 59.83 -28.32
N GLU A 587 -30.25 59.52 -28.64
CA GLU A 587 -29.61 59.97 -29.87
C GLU A 587 -30.29 59.42 -31.13
N ALA A 588 -30.61 58.13 -31.17
CA ALA A 588 -31.30 57.51 -32.29
C ALA A 588 -32.72 58.08 -32.48
N SER A 589 -33.44 58.33 -31.38
CA SER A 589 -34.78 58.91 -31.41
C SER A 589 -34.80 60.35 -31.94
N SER A 590 -33.75 61.13 -31.67
CA SER A 590 -33.63 62.52 -32.14
C SER A 590 -33.52 62.65 -33.66
N ARG A 591 -33.17 61.57 -34.35
CA ARG A 591 -32.97 61.51 -35.82
C ARG A 591 -34.21 60.99 -36.57
N LEU A 592 -35.28 60.64 -35.86
CA LEU A 592 -36.52 60.19 -36.47
C LEU A 592 -37.33 61.37 -37.02
N LEU A 593 -37.89 61.19 -38.21
CA LEU A 593 -38.87 62.10 -38.79
C LEU A 593 -40.21 62.01 -38.05
N ASP A 594 -40.99 63.08 -38.12
CA ASP A 594 -42.38 63.08 -37.65
C ASP A 594 -43.20 61.98 -38.37
N PRO A 595 -44.05 61.21 -37.67
CA PRO A 595 -44.79 60.10 -38.26
C PRO A 595 -45.64 60.49 -39.47
N LYS A 596 -46.24 61.69 -39.49
CA LYS A 596 -47.05 62.14 -40.62
C LYS A 596 -46.16 62.51 -41.82
N GLN A 597 -44.96 63.03 -41.56
CA GLN A 597 -43.98 63.32 -42.60
C GLN A 597 -43.37 62.04 -43.20
N ALA A 598 -43.03 61.06 -42.36
CA ALA A 598 -42.50 59.76 -42.80
C ALA A 598 -43.52 59.02 -43.69
N GLU A 599 -44.79 58.99 -43.31
CA GLU A 599 -45.84 58.32 -44.10
C GLU A 599 -46.09 59.00 -45.44
N LYS A 600 -46.07 60.34 -45.46
CA LYS A 600 -46.17 61.12 -46.70
C LYS A 600 -44.98 60.84 -47.65
N LEU A 601 -43.77 60.70 -47.12
CA LEU A 601 -42.57 60.38 -47.91
C LEU A 601 -42.59 58.94 -48.44
N LYS A 602 -43.09 57.97 -47.67
CA LYS A 602 -43.31 56.60 -48.13
C LYS A 602 -44.28 56.55 -49.31
N GLU A 603 -45.37 57.32 -49.24
CA GLU A 603 -46.35 57.41 -50.32
C GLU A 603 -45.76 58.05 -51.59
N LEU A 604 -45.01 59.14 -51.47
CA LEU A 604 -44.32 59.77 -52.62
C LEU A 604 -43.23 58.87 -53.23
N SER A 605 -42.56 58.05 -52.41
CA SER A 605 -41.58 57.05 -52.85
C SER A 605 -42.25 55.94 -53.68
N ARG A 606 -43.42 55.45 -53.26
CA ARG A 606 -44.21 54.46 -54.04
C ARG A 606 -44.61 55.01 -55.41
N ARG A 607 -45.06 56.27 -55.47
CA ARG A 607 -45.41 56.94 -56.74
C ARG A 607 -44.21 57.10 -57.66
N ARG A 608 -43.03 57.44 -57.12
CA ARG A 608 -41.78 57.48 -57.89
C ARG A 608 -41.43 56.12 -58.49
N HIS A 609 -41.52 55.06 -57.69
CA HIS A 609 -41.24 53.72 -58.17
C HIS A 609 -42.19 53.29 -59.31
N MET A 610 -43.47 53.68 -59.24
CA MET A 610 -44.41 53.46 -60.35
C MET A 610 -44.05 54.28 -61.60
N ARG A 611 -43.67 55.55 -61.45
CA ARG A 611 -43.21 56.40 -62.57
C ARG A 611 -42.02 55.76 -63.29
N ASP A 612 -41.02 55.33 -62.54
CA ASP A 612 -39.80 54.75 -63.11
C ASP A 612 -40.10 53.42 -63.85
N LYS A 613 -41.14 52.67 -63.43
CA LYS A 613 -41.63 51.49 -64.16
C LYS A 613 -42.33 51.79 -65.49
N LEU A 614 -42.94 52.97 -65.65
CA LEU A 614 -43.66 53.35 -66.89
C LEU A 614 -42.71 53.77 -68.03
N GLY A 615 -41.44 54.07 -67.75
CA GLY A 615 -40.41 54.38 -68.75
C GLY A 615 -40.46 55.81 -69.32
N VAL A 616 -39.67 56.06 -70.38
CA VAL A 616 -39.59 57.38 -71.03
C VAL A 616 -40.74 57.53 -72.03
N ILE A 617 -41.58 58.55 -71.83
CA ILE A 617 -42.73 58.87 -72.68
C ILE A 617 -42.54 60.28 -73.25
N SER A 618 -42.90 60.48 -74.53
CA SER A 618 -42.79 61.79 -75.19
C SER A 618 -43.63 62.85 -74.47
N THR A 619 -43.01 64.00 -74.17
CA THR A 619 -43.67 65.16 -73.53
C THR A 619 -44.82 65.72 -74.36
N ASP A 620 -44.67 65.67 -75.69
CA ASP A 620 -45.70 66.14 -76.62
C ASP A 620 -46.93 65.24 -76.55
N LEU A 621 -46.73 63.92 -76.42
CA LEU A 621 -47.82 62.96 -76.29
C LEU A 621 -48.55 63.08 -74.94
N VAL A 622 -47.84 63.34 -73.84
CA VAL A 622 -48.45 63.53 -72.50
C VAL A 622 -49.29 64.80 -72.43
N SER A 623 -48.88 65.87 -73.14
CA SER A 623 -49.66 67.11 -73.19
C SER A 623 -50.92 66.96 -74.04
N GLU A 624 -50.82 66.28 -75.19
CA GLU A 624 -51.95 65.99 -76.10
C GLU A 624 -52.90 64.89 -75.60
N ALA A 625 -52.46 64.03 -74.67
CA ALA A 625 -53.25 62.93 -74.16
C ALA A 625 -54.46 63.37 -73.31
N VAL A 626 -55.67 63.12 -73.83
CA VAL A 626 -56.98 63.34 -73.17
C VAL A 626 -57.92 62.16 -73.42
N GLU A 627 -58.79 61.85 -72.46
CA GLU A 627 -59.64 60.65 -72.50
C GLU A 627 -60.56 60.58 -73.74
N SER A 628 -61.08 61.72 -74.22
CA SER A 628 -61.95 61.76 -75.40
C SER A 628 -61.23 61.41 -76.72
N GLY A 629 -59.94 61.71 -76.83
CA GLY A 629 -59.16 61.50 -78.06
C GLY A 629 -58.80 60.04 -78.34
N LEU A 630 -58.78 59.18 -77.30
CA LEU A 630 -58.44 57.76 -77.43
C LEU A 630 -59.48 56.99 -78.27
N SER A 631 -60.76 57.32 -78.09
CA SER A 631 -61.88 56.72 -78.84
C SER A 631 -61.80 57.03 -80.33
N GLU A 632 -61.49 58.29 -80.67
CA GLU A 632 -61.38 58.74 -82.07
C GLU A 632 -60.14 58.14 -82.76
N LEU A 633 -59.01 58.06 -82.05
CA LEU A 633 -57.78 57.46 -82.57
C LEU A 633 -57.94 55.95 -82.84
N ALA A 634 -58.66 55.24 -81.97
CA ALA A 634 -58.97 53.81 -82.16
C ALA A 634 -59.86 53.58 -83.38
N ALA A 635 -60.90 54.42 -83.57
CA ALA A 635 -61.77 54.34 -84.74
C ALA A 635 -60.99 54.58 -86.06
N HIS A 636 -60.10 55.57 -86.09
CA HIS A 636 -59.28 55.87 -87.26
C HIS A 636 -58.30 54.73 -87.62
N TRP A 637 -57.68 54.10 -86.61
CA TRP A 637 -56.81 52.94 -86.83
C TRP A 637 -57.57 51.74 -87.42
N ASN A 638 -58.78 51.46 -86.94
CA ASN A 638 -59.61 50.35 -87.44
C ASN A 638 -60.02 50.56 -88.91
N GLU A 639 -60.41 51.78 -89.29
CA GLU A 639 -60.74 52.13 -90.69
C GLU A 639 -59.53 51.96 -91.61
N TYR A 640 -58.34 52.43 -91.19
CA TYR A 640 -57.11 52.29 -91.97
C TYR A 640 -56.69 50.82 -92.18
N GLU A 641 -56.75 50.00 -91.14
CA GLU A 641 -56.29 48.60 -91.19
C GLU A 641 -57.17 47.75 -92.13
N ALA A 642 -58.48 47.97 -92.13
CA ALA A 642 -59.41 47.26 -93.02
C ALA A 642 -59.14 47.54 -94.51
N VAL A 643 -58.85 48.81 -94.85
CA VAL A 643 -58.55 49.24 -96.22
C VAL A 643 -57.21 48.68 -96.71
N GLU A 644 -56.18 48.66 -95.85
CA GLU A 644 -54.87 48.07 -96.18
C GLU A 644 -54.95 46.55 -96.40
N LYS A 645 -55.74 45.83 -95.58
CA LYS A 645 -55.92 44.38 -95.69
C LYS A 645 -56.55 43.98 -97.02
N PHE A 646 -57.60 44.70 -97.44
CA PHE A 646 -58.24 44.46 -98.72
C PHE A 646 -57.29 44.73 -99.90
N ARG A 647 -56.54 45.84 -99.83
CA ARG A 647 -55.62 46.24 -100.91
C ARG A 647 -54.49 45.23 -101.12
N LYS A 648 -53.96 44.64 -100.05
CA LYS A 648 -52.94 43.58 -100.12
C LYS A 648 -53.47 42.27 -100.69
N GLN A 649 -54.77 41.98 -100.51
CA GLN A 649 -55.34 40.70 -100.89
C GLN A 649 -55.69 40.61 -102.39
N TYR A 650 -56.10 41.71 -103.05
CA TYR A 650 -56.73 41.61 -104.37
C TYR A 650 -56.16 42.48 -105.51
N GLY A 651 -55.27 43.43 -105.27
CA GLY A 651 -54.71 44.29 -106.35
C GLY A 651 -55.77 45.15 -107.08
N TYR A 652 -55.37 45.91 -108.12
CA TYR A 652 -56.19 47.00 -108.69
C TYR A 652 -56.92 46.61 -110.02
N ILE A 653 -58.24 46.29 -109.92
CA ILE A 653 -59.35 46.40 -110.93
C ILE A 653 -59.41 45.37 -112.11
N PRO A 654 -60.57 45.01 -112.75
CA PRO A 654 -62.02 44.98 -112.39
C PRO A 654 -62.72 43.63 -112.70
N ASP A 655 -63.64 43.16 -111.83
CA ASP A 655 -64.77 42.33 -112.28
C ASP A 655 -65.99 42.63 -111.40
N ASN A 656 -67.16 42.82 -112.00
CA ASN A 656 -68.38 43.27 -111.31
C ASN A 656 -68.82 42.30 -110.21
N ALA A 657 -68.50 41.00 -110.36
CA ALA A 657 -68.82 39.98 -109.37
C ALA A 657 -67.98 40.09 -108.07
N LYS A 658 -66.77 40.64 -108.13
CA LYS A 658 -65.87 40.81 -106.96
C LYS A 658 -66.14 42.08 -106.16
N LEU A 659 -66.82 43.07 -106.76
CA LEU A 659 -67.23 44.30 -106.08
C LEU A 659 -68.34 44.07 -105.06
N ALA A 660 -69.27 43.15 -105.35
CA ALA A 660 -70.32 42.75 -104.40
C ALA A 660 -69.81 41.96 -103.18
N GLU A 661 -68.53 41.56 -103.16
CA GLU A 661 -67.88 40.89 -102.04
C GLU A 661 -67.18 41.91 -101.11
N LEU A 662 -66.58 42.97 -101.68
CA LEU A 662 -66.07 44.10 -100.90
C LEU A 662 -67.17 44.85 -100.15
N ASP A 663 -68.32 45.10 -100.80
CA ASP A 663 -69.51 45.72 -100.18
C ASP A 663 -70.12 44.84 -99.08
N ARG A 664 -69.82 43.53 -99.05
CA ARG A 664 -70.26 42.61 -97.99
C ARG A 664 -69.25 42.47 -96.85
N MET A 665 -67.96 42.54 -97.15
CA MET A 665 -66.89 42.47 -96.13
C MET A 665 -66.76 43.77 -95.35
N MET A 666 -66.92 44.89 -96.03
CA MET A 666 -67.03 46.16 -95.37
C MET A 666 -68.52 46.42 -95.14
N PHE A 667 -68.97 46.39 -93.88
CA PHE A 667 -70.15 47.17 -93.46
C PHE A 667 -69.84 48.67 -93.58
N LEU A 668 -69.28 49.09 -94.71
CA LEU A 668 -69.33 50.48 -95.09
C LEU A 668 -70.78 50.69 -95.44
N GLU A 669 -71.48 51.32 -94.51
CA GLU A 669 -72.57 52.21 -94.89
C GLU A 669 -72.11 52.89 -96.19
N ASP A 670 -72.89 52.70 -97.26
CA ASP A 670 -72.77 53.35 -98.57
C ASP A 670 -72.82 54.88 -98.46
N HIS A 671 -72.89 55.37 -97.22
CA HIS A 671 -72.80 56.70 -96.71
C HIS A 671 -71.80 56.85 -95.54
N ALA A 672 -71.02 57.93 -95.54
CA ALA A 672 -70.29 58.39 -94.36
C ALA A 672 -71.05 59.54 -93.69
N LYS A 673 -71.16 59.50 -92.36
CA LYS A 673 -71.64 60.66 -91.58
C LYS A 673 -70.49 61.64 -91.38
N ALA A 674 -70.68 62.85 -91.88
CA ALA A 674 -69.78 63.96 -91.61
C ALA A 674 -70.60 65.17 -91.14
N LYS A 675 -69.93 66.19 -90.62
CA LYS A 675 -70.55 67.49 -90.35
C LYS A 675 -70.22 68.44 -91.47
N CYS A 676 -71.22 69.23 -91.89
CA CYS A 676 -71.03 70.31 -92.85
C CYS A 676 -69.94 71.27 -92.34
N PRO A 677 -68.88 71.55 -93.10
CA PRO A 677 -67.83 72.47 -92.65
C PRO A 677 -68.36 73.88 -92.36
N GLU A 678 -69.36 74.36 -93.11
CA GLU A 678 -69.92 75.70 -92.94
C GLU A 678 -70.92 75.82 -91.79
N CYS A 679 -71.76 74.80 -91.56
CA CYS A 679 -72.88 74.89 -90.60
C CYS A 679 -72.94 73.75 -89.57
N SER A 680 -71.93 72.87 -89.53
CA SER A 680 -71.79 71.73 -88.62
C SER A 680 -72.95 70.71 -88.60
N THR A 681 -73.93 70.85 -89.49
CA THR A 681 -75.09 69.97 -89.59
C THR A 681 -74.67 68.60 -90.14
N SER A 682 -75.21 67.51 -89.60
CA SER A 682 -74.92 66.15 -90.08
C SER A 682 -75.33 66.00 -91.55
N ILE A 683 -74.37 65.62 -92.37
CA ILE A 683 -74.56 65.27 -93.77
C ILE A 683 -74.26 63.78 -93.91
N LEU A 684 -75.13 63.07 -94.62
CA LEU A 684 -74.80 61.77 -95.17
C LEU A 684 -74.12 61.99 -96.52
N ILE A 685 -72.89 61.50 -96.60
CA ILE A 685 -72.10 61.52 -97.82
C ILE A 685 -72.19 60.13 -98.41
N PHE A 686 -73.01 59.90 -99.42
CA PHE A 686 -73.00 58.65 -100.16
C PHE A 686 -71.78 58.61 -101.06
N ILE A 687 -70.95 57.59 -100.92
CA ILE A 687 -69.61 57.56 -101.52
C ILE A 687 -69.57 56.44 -102.56
N ASN A 688 -69.24 56.83 -103.79
CA ASN A 688 -68.82 55.88 -104.78
C ASN A 688 -67.33 55.58 -104.54
N TRP A 689 -67.08 54.52 -103.79
CA TRP A 689 -65.72 54.11 -103.43
C TRP A 689 -64.88 53.69 -104.65
N ARG A 690 -65.52 53.29 -105.76
CA ARG A 690 -64.86 52.95 -107.04
C ARG A 690 -64.16 54.16 -107.66
N GLU A 691 -64.79 55.33 -107.66
CA GLU A 691 -64.19 56.56 -108.21
C GLU A 691 -63.56 57.47 -107.15
N ARG A 692 -63.72 57.14 -105.86
CA ARG A 692 -63.44 58.03 -104.72
C ARG A 692 -64.15 59.37 -104.87
N LYS A 693 -65.33 59.33 -105.46
CA LYS A 693 -66.18 60.48 -105.65
C LYS A 693 -67.38 60.34 -104.77
N VAL A 694 -67.82 61.45 -104.25
CA VAL A 694 -69.10 61.51 -103.57
C VAL A 694 -70.17 61.28 -104.62
N GLU A 695 -71.01 60.26 -104.44
CA GLU A 695 -72.07 59.91 -105.39
C GLU A 695 -73.29 60.80 -105.18
N ARG A 696 -73.69 60.94 -103.91
CA ARG A 696 -74.82 61.76 -103.48
C ARG A 696 -74.54 62.37 -102.11
N LEU A 697 -74.98 63.60 -101.90
CA LEU A 697 -74.97 64.26 -100.59
C LEU A 697 -76.41 64.42 -100.14
N GLU A 698 -76.73 63.91 -98.96
CA GLU A 698 -78.02 64.12 -98.32
C GLU A 698 -77.81 64.95 -97.04
N LYS A 699 -78.43 66.12 -97.02
CA LYS A 699 -78.45 66.99 -95.84
C LYS A 699 -79.78 66.82 -95.13
N GLY A 700 -79.74 66.47 -93.85
CA GLY A 700 -80.93 66.35 -93.01
C GLY A 700 -81.73 65.06 -93.21
N LEU A 701 -81.15 63.91 -92.85
CA LEU A 701 -81.94 62.71 -92.57
C LEU A 701 -82.63 62.85 -91.20
N THR A 702 -83.85 63.36 -91.23
CA THR A 702 -84.82 63.16 -90.15
C THR A 702 -85.64 61.91 -90.46
N VAL A 703 -85.84 61.09 -89.43
CA VAL A 703 -86.55 59.80 -89.42
C VAL A 703 -87.77 59.81 -90.35
N SER A 704 -87.89 58.76 -91.18
CA SER A 704 -88.91 58.50 -92.21
C SER A 704 -88.62 59.11 -93.59
N GLY A 705 -88.23 58.23 -94.52
CA GLY A 705 -88.06 58.56 -95.92
C GLY A 705 -89.38 58.95 -96.61
N SER A 706 -89.66 60.25 -96.64
CA SER A 706 -90.27 60.88 -97.81
C SER A 706 -89.31 61.92 -98.39
N VAL A 707 -88.62 61.49 -99.46
CA VAL A 707 -88.02 62.26 -100.58
C VAL A 707 -87.17 63.50 -100.22
N VAL A 708 -85.84 63.31 -100.18
CA VAL A 708 -84.82 64.38 -100.06
C VAL A 708 -84.41 64.89 -101.45
N ALA A 709 -84.46 66.21 -101.66
CA ALA A 709 -84.03 66.86 -102.91
C ALA A 709 -82.49 66.89 -103.07
N PRO A 710 -81.93 66.65 -104.27
CA PRO A 710 -80.48 66.64 -104.50
C PRO A 710 -79.84 68.03 -104.36
N LEU A 711 -78.75 68.13 -103.60
CA LEU A 711 -77.91 69.33 -103.46
C LEU A 711 -77.11 69.60 -104.74
N LYS A 712 -77.31 70.79 -105.34
CA LYS A 712 -76.70 71.21 -106.62
C LYS A 712 -75.43 72.08 -106.49
N LYS A 713 -74.73 72.14 -105.34
CA LYS A 713 -73.53 72.97 -105.17
C LYS A 713 -72.22 72.16 -105.27
N LYS A 714 -71.33 72.59 -106.17
CA LYS A 714 -70.07 71.91 -106.52
C LYS A 714 -69.00 71.95 -105.42
N THR A 715 -68.96 73.01 -104.61
CA THR A 715 -67.93 73.26 -103.59
C THR A 715 -67.99 72.29 -102.41
N GLU A 716 -69.19 71.98 -101.90
CA GLU A 716 -69.36 71.04 -100.77
C GLU A 716 -68.96 69.60 -101.13
N ARG A 717 -69.04 69.23 -102.41
CA ARG A 717 -68.63 67.91 -102.91
C ARG A 717 -67.10 67.74 -102.91
N GLU A 718 -66.37 68.78 -103.30
CA GLU A 718 -64.90 68.77 -103.35
C GLU A 718 -64.28 68.67 -101.93
N GLU A 719 -64.94 69.22 -100.91
CA GLU A 719 -64.45 69.22 -99.53
C GLU A 719 -64.73 67.88 -98.81
N ALA A 720 -65.88 67.26 -99.10
CA ALA A 720 -66.18 65.90 -98.67
C ALA A 720 -65.17 64.87 -99.25
N GLU A 721 -64.75 65.03 -100.52
CA GLU A 721 -63.72 64.19 -101.14
C GLU A 721 -62.33 64.35 -100.48
N LYS A 722 -62.00 65.51 -99.91
CA LYS A 722 -60.77 65.73 -99.12
C LYS A 722 -60.77 64.95 -97.80
N ILE A 723 -61.88 64.92 -97.07
CA ILE A 723 -62.00 64.24 -95.77
C ILE A 723 -61.85 62.72 -95.93
N ILE A 724 -62.43 62.16 -96.99
CA ILE A 724 -62.32 60.73 -97.34
C ILE A 724 -60.85 60.36 -97.66
N LYS A 725 -60.10 61.28 -98.29
CA LYS A 725 -58.67 61.11 -98.55
C LYS A 725 -57.82 61.12 -97.27
N LEU A 726 -58.23 61.83 -96.23
CA LEU A 726 -57.49 61.94 -94.95
C LEU A 726 -57.68 60.70 -94.06
N ARG A 727 -58.91 60.18 -93.93
CA ARG A 727 -59.21 58.99 -93.11
C ARG A 727 -58.64 57.67 -93.62
N SER A 728 -58.08 57.68 -94.83
CA SER A 728 -57.39 56.53 -95.43
C SER A 728 -55.86 56.57 -95.27
N THR A 729 -55.34 57.46 -94.42
CA THR A 729 -53.90 57.60 -94.12
C THR A 729 -53.56 57.09 -92.72
N LYS A 730 -52.33 56.58 -92.53
CA LYS A 730 -51.89 55.96 -91.26
C LYS A 730 -51.82 56.99 -90.12
N PRO A 731 -52.38 56.73 -88.92
CA PRO A 731 -52.30 57.65 -87.78
C PRO A 731 -50.88 57.82 -87.20
N ARG A 732 -50.63 58.95 -86.50
CA ARG A 732 -49.29 59.36 -86.00
C ARG A 732 -48.78 58.59 -84.77
N TYR A 733 -49.66 58.16 -83.86
CA TYR A 733 -49.32 57.40 -82.65
C TYR A 733 -50.18 56.15 -82.52
N THR A 734 -49.71 55.14 -81.79
CA THR A 734 -50.50 53.93 -81.48
C THR A 734 -51.40 54.13 -80.26
N VAL A 735 -52.45 53.32 -80.15
CA VAL A 735 -53.38 53.33 -78.99
C VAL A 735 -52.64 53.02 -77.68
N SER A 736 -51.64 52.13 -77.71
CA SER A 736 -50.86 51.74 -76.53
C SER A 736 -49.95 52.87 -76.02
N GLU A 737 -49.30 53.62 -76.92
CA GLU A 737 -48.47 54.77 -76.55
C GLU A 737 -49.30 55.87 -75.88
N TYR A 738 -50.51 56.12 -76.38
CA TYR A 738 -51.43 57.12 -75.82
C TYR A 738 -51.95 56.74 -74.43
N GLN A 739 -52.24 55.45 -74.20
CA GLN A 739 -52.66 54.94 -72.88
C GLN A 739 -51.57 55.11 -71.81
N LYS A 740 -50.31 54.82 -72.15
CA LYS A 740 -49.18 55.00 -71.23
C LYS A 740 -49.00 56.48 -70.83
N ALA A 741 -49.17 57.38 -71.79
CA ALA A 741 -49.10 58.82 -71.54
C ALA A 741 -50.20 59.31 -70.59
N LEU A 742 -51.41 58.73 -70.67
CA LEU A 742 -52.52 59.05 -69.78
C LEU A 742 -52.22 58.63 -68.31
N GLN A 743 -51.65 57.44 -68.10
CA GLN A 743 -51.27 56.95 -66.77
C GLN A 743 -50.15 57.80 -66.15
N PHE A 744 -49.17 58.21 -66.94
CA PHE A 744 -48.08 59.08 -66.49
C PHE A 744 -48.61 60.44 -65.98
N LYS A 745 -49.61 61.00 -66.68
CA LYS A 745 -50.28 62.26 -66.30
C LYS A 745 -51.06 62.15 -64.98
N GLN A 746 -51.56 60.96 -64.63
CA GLN A 746 -52.34 60.73 -63.41
C GLN A 746 -51.48 60.54 -62.13
N LEU A 747 -50.18 60.21 -62.25
CA LEU A 747 -49.31 59.95 -61.09
C LEU A 747 -48.98 61.19 -60.24
N GLY A 748 -49.05 62.40 -60.83
CA GLY A 748 -48.79 63.66 -60.13
C GLY A 748 -47.35 63.79 -59.60
N GLU A 749 -47.19 64.40 -58.43
CA GLU A 749 -45.89 64.66 -57.79
C GLU A 749 -45.27 63.37 -57.21
N VAL A 750 -43.95 63.21 -57.37
CA VAL A 750 -43.18 62.04 -56.93
C VAL A 750 -41.99 62.44 -56.03
N ALA A 751 -41.45 61.51 -55.24
CA ALA A 751 -40.36 61.81 -54.29
C ALA A 751 -39.06 62.28 -54.97
N SER A 752 -38.40 63.31 -54.44
CA SER A 752 -37.05 63.71 -54.86
C SER A 752 -35.96 62.78 -54.29
N ASP A 753 -34.73 62.85 -54.83
CA ASP A 753 -33.59 62.06 -54.32
C ASP A 753 -33.25 62.38 -52.86
N PHE A 754 -33.35 63.66 -52.51
CA PHE A 754 -33.20 64.12 -51.13
C PHE A 754 -34.25 63.50 -50.19
N GLN A 755 -35.51 63.44 -50.62
CA GLN A 755 -36.61 62.85 -49.85
C GLN A 755 -36.44 61.33 -49.63
N LEU A 756 -35.92 60.60 -50.62
CA LEU A 756 -35.58 59.19 -50.48
C LEU A 756 -34.44 58.96 -49.49
N THR A 757 -33.43 59.84 -49.52
CA THR A 757 -32.28 59.77 -48.60
C THR A 757 -32.72 60.03 -47.16
N LEU A 758 -33.63 61.00 -46.98
CA LEU A 758 -34.22 61.34 -45.69
C LEU A 758 -35.06 60.18 -45.11
N LEU A 759 -35.84 59.51 -45.95
CA LEU A 759 -36.63 58.33 -45.56
C LEU A 759 -35.73 57.14 -45.18
N ALA A 760 -34.67 56.87 -45.95
CA ALA A 760 -33.71 55.81 -45.64
C ALA A 760 -32.98 56.07 -44.31
N GLY A 761 -32.65 57.34 -44.01
CA GLY A 761 -32.08 57.75 -42.72
C GLY A 761 -33.03 57.50 -41.53
N HIS A 762 -34.32 57.76 -41.71
CA HIS A 762 -35.36 57.48 -40.72
C HIS A 762 -35.53 55.97 -40.47
N GLU A 763 -35.63 55.15 -41.52
CA GLU A 763 -35.79 53.69 -41.39
C GLU A 763 -34.59 53.03 -40.71
N LYS A 764 -33.37 53.49 -41.01
CA LYS A 764 -32.15 53.00 -40.36
C LYS A 764 -32.10 53.37 -38.87
N SER A 765 -32.50 54.60 -38.53
CA SER A 765 -32.54 55.07 -37.14
C SER A 765 -33.62 54.34 -36.33
N GLN A 766 -34.77 54.03 -36.95
CA GLN A 766 -35.84 53.26 -36.35
C GLN A 766 -35.40 51.83 -36.01
N SER A 767 -34.79 51.13 -36.97
CA SER A 767 -34.26 49.77 -36.76
C SER A 767 -33.19 49.71 -35.66
N THR A 768 -32.33 50.73 -35.58
CA THR A 768 -31.32 50.85 -34.52
C THR A 768 -31.98 51.00 -33.15
N LEU A 769 -33.02 51.83 -33.06
CA LEU A 769 -33.74 52.09 -31.82
C LEU A 769 -34.47 50.84 -31.29
N ASP A 770 -35.09 50.06 -32.18
CA ASP A 770 -35.76 48.81 -31.81
C ASP A 770 -34.76 47.76 -31.28
N THR A 771 -33.57 47.68 -31.88
CA THR A 771 -32.50 46.78 -31.42
C THR A 771 -31.97 47.19 -30.04
N LEU A 772 -31.76 48.48 -29.80
CA LEU A 772 -31.27 49.00 -28.52
C LEU A 772 -32.30 48.79 -27.39
N ARG A 773 -33.59 48.90 -27.68
CA ARG A 773 -34.68 48.59 -26.72
C ARG A 773 -34.62 47.14 -26.26
N GLU A 774 -34.53 46.20 -27.19
CA GLU A 774 -34.48 44.77 -26.87
C GLU A 774 -33.25 44.41 -26.01
N GLN A 775 -32.08 45.01 -26.33
CA GLN A 775 -30.84 44.83 -25.56
C GLN A 775 -30.97 45.38 -24.13
N LYS A 776 -31.56 46.57 -23.99
CA LYS A 776 -31.79 47.21 -22.68
C LYS A 776 -32.74 46.39 -21.80
N GLU A 777 -33.86 45.92 -22.34
CA GLU A 777 -34.84 45.09 -21.60
C GLU A 777 -34.21 43.78 -21.08
N LYS A 778 -33.33 43.14 -21.88
CA LYS A 778 -32.59 41.94 -21.46
C LYS A 778 -31.66 42.22 -20.29
N LEU A 779 -31.00 43.37 -20.26
CA LEU A 779 -30.12 43.77 -19.16
C LEU A 779 -30.90 44.17 -17.91
N GLU A 780 -32.03 44.89 -18.05
CA GLU A 780 -32.90 45.23 -16.93
C GLU A 780 -33.47 43.99 -16.25
N LYS A 781 -33.81 42.95 -17.02
CA LYS A 781 -34.22 41.65 -16.47
C LYS A 781 -33.07 40.94 -15.72
N LYS A 782 -31.84 40.98 -16.24
CA LYS A 782 -30.68 40.42 -15.53
C LYS A 782 -30.37 41.19 -14.24
N LEU A 783 -30.54 42.50 -14.24
CA LEU A 783 -30.32 43.35 -13.07
C LEU A 783 -31.33 43.04 -11.95
N SER A 784 -32.59 42.75 -12.29
CA SER A 784 -33.62 42.40 -11.30
C SER A 784 -33.46 41.01 -10.68
N GLU A 785 -32.69 40.13 -11.32
CA GLU A 785 -32.33 38.80 -10.81
C GLU A 785 -31.09 38.82 -9.89
N LEU A 786 -30.32 39.92 -9.89
CA LEU A 786 -29.15 40.07 -9.02
C LEU A 786 -29.52 40.65 -7.64
N PRO A 787 -28.92 40.15 -6.55
CA PRO A 787 -29.12 40.72 -5.22
C PRO A 787 -28.53 42.14 -5.16
N ILE A 788 -29.29 43.07 -4.56
CA ILE A 788 -28.84 44.46 -4.37
C ILE A 788 -27.63 44.46 -3.43
N PRO A 789 -26.47 45.02 -3.84
CA PRO A 789 -25.28 45.03 -2.99
C PRO A 789 -25.52 45.82 -1.70
N SER A 790 -25.23 45.20 -0.55
CA SER A 790 -25.34 45.81 0.78
C SER A 790 -24.12 46.67 1.17
N ALA A 791 -22.99 46.47 0.49
CA ALA A 791 -21.71 47.15 0.72
C ALA A 791 -21.10 47.65 -0.60
N THR A 792 -20.24 48.68 -0.53
CA THR A 792 -19.53 49.20 -1.70
C THR A 792 -18.33 48.31 -2.06
N LEU A 793 -17.93 48.29 -3.34
CA LEU A 793 -16.70 47.62 -3.80
C LEU A 793 -15.46 48.03 -2.99
N GLU A 794 -15.41 49.29 -2.54
CA GLU A 794 -14.32 49.85 -1.75
C GLU A 794 -14.24 49.21 -0.35
N GLN A 795 -15.39 49.03 0.31
CA GLN A 795 -15.48 48.35 1.62
C GLN A 795 -15.07 46.88 1.55
N ILE A 796 -15.46 46.18 0.47
CA ILE A 796 -15.11 44.76 0.27
C ILE A 796 -13.60 44.61 0.04
N ASN A 797 -13.00 45.49 -0.77
CA ASN A 797 -11.56 45.47 -1.03
C ASN A 797 -10.71 45.76 0.22
N GLU A 798 -11.14 46.70 1.07
CA GLU A 798 -10.46 47.01 2.33
C GLU A 798 -10.45 45.79 3.27
N ARG A 799 -11.60 45.12 3.43
CA ARG A 799 -11.70 43.91 4.27
C ARG A 799 -10.87 42.75 3.72
N LEU A 800 -10.88 42.54 2.40
CA LEU A 800 -10.04 41.53 1.74
C LEU A 800 -8.55 41.75 2.00
N GLY A 801 -8.09 43.01 2.02
CA GLY A 801 -6.70 43.35 2.34
C GLY A 801 -6.30 42.94 3.76
N VAL A 802 -7.17 43.19 4.74
CA VAL A 802 -6.96 42.81 6.14
C VAL A 802 -6.93 41.28 6.31
N VAL A 803 -7.93 40.59 5.75
CA VAL A 803 -8.06 39.12 5.85
C VAL A 803 -6.84 38.41 5.24
N ARG A 804 -6.38 38.85 4.06
CA ARG A 804 -5.19 38.28 3.39
C ARG A 804 -3.91 38.45 4.21
N ALA A 805 -3.69 39.62 4.79
CA ALA A 805 -2.52 39.88 5.62
C ALA A 805 -2.51 39.01 6.90
N GLU A 806 -3.67 38.69 7.44
CA GLU A 806 -3.82 37.82 8.60
C GLU A 806 -3.61 36.34 8.24
N ILE A 807 -4.13 35.89 7.10
CA ILE A 807 -3.86 34.56 6.51
C ILE A 807 -2.36 34.33 6.31
N ASP A 808 -1.63 35.29 5.75
CA ASP A 808 -0.20 35.14 5.47
C ASP A 808 0.64 35.00 6.75
N LYS A 809 0.27 35.71 7.82
CA LYS A 809 0.91 35.56 9.14
C LYS A 809 0.69 34.17 9.73
N LEU A 810 -0.55 33.68 9.69
CA LEU A 810 -0.91 32.39 10.30
C LEU A 810 -0.40 31.19 9.48
N ARG A 811 -0.28 31.30 8.15
CA ARG A 811 0.30 30.26 7.29
C ARG A 811 1.72 29.89 7.67
N ASN A 812 2.56 30.85 8.04
CA ASN A 812 3.93 30.58 8.45
C ASN A 812 3.99 29.78 9.77
N ILE A 813 3.07 30.05 10.70
CA ILE A 813 2.96 29.30 11.96
C ILE A 813 2.38 27.90 11.72
N SER A 814 1.33 27.79 10.88
CA SER A 814 0.73 26.51 10.51
C SER A 814 1.72 25.56 9.84
N ARG A 815 2.65 26.06 9.00
CA ARG A 815 3.73 25.25 8.40
C ARG A 815 4.61 24.54 9.43
N LEU A 816 4.81 25.12 10.61
CA LEU A 816 5.60 24.51 11.69
C LEU A 816 4.89 23.33 12.35
N SER A 817 3.57 23.21 12.22
CA SER A 817 2.81 22.09 12.79
C SER A 817 3.21 20.72 12.21
N VAL A 818 3.71 20.70 10.96
CA VAL A 818 4.22 19.48 10.30
C VAL A 818 5.43 18.90 11.04
N PHE A 819 6.19 19.73 11.77
CA PHE A 819 7.38 19.31 12.51
C PHE A 819 7.07 18.85 13.95
N ARG A 820 5.81 19.01 14.41
CA ARG A 820 5.37 18.65 15.76
C ARG A 820 5.60 17.17 16.10
N PRO A 821 5.28 16.19 15.23
CA PRO A 821 5.56 14.79 15.51
C PRO A 821 7.05 14.53 15.74
N PHE A 822 7.92 15.16 14.94
CA PHE A 822 9.37 15.00 15.09
C PHE A 822 9.89 15.60 16.40
N LEU A 823 9.36 16.74 16.84
CA LEU A 823 9.74 17.33 18.13
C LEU A 823 9.31 16.44 19.29
N ASN A 824 8.06 15.98 19.30
CA ASN A 824 7.52 15.13 20.35
C ASN A 824 8.28 13.80 20.41
N ASN A 825 8.45 13.13 19.27
CA ASN A 825 9.18 11.86 19.18
C ASN A 825 10.64 12.02 19.61
N LYS A 826 11.28 13.16 19.31
CA LYS A 826 12.64 13.43 19.78
C LYS A 826 12.70 13.56 21.30
N LEU A 827 11.78 14.30 21.92
CA LEU A 827 11.73 14.49 23.36
C LEU A 827 11.45 13.16 24.09
N GLU A 828 10.45 12.42 23.62
CA GLU A 828 10.10 11.11 24.15
C GLU A 828 11.23 10.09 23.98
N ALA A 829 11.89 10.06 22.82
CA ALA A 829 13.05 9.20 22.60
C ALA A 829 14.22 9.57 23.52
N ALA A 830 14.46 10.86 23.76
CA ALA A 830 15.52 11.32 24.67
C ALA A 830 15.23 10.90 26.12
N GLU A 831 13.98 11.00 26.57
CA GLU A 831 13.55 10.55 27.90
C GLU A 831 13.69 9.03 28.05
N ASN A 832 13.19 8.26 27.08
CA ASN A 832 13.31 6.80 27.07
C ASN A 832 14.77 6.34 26.99
N ARG A 833 15.61 7.00 26.18
CA ARG A 833 17.05 6.71 26.12
C ARG A 833 17.72 6.92 27.49
N LYS A 834 17.39 8.00 28.19
CA LYS A 834 17.89 8.26 29.55
C LYS A 834 17.48 7.15 30.51
N LEU A 835 16.22 6.71 30.43
CA LEU A 835 15.70 5.62 31.24
C LEU A 835 16.47 4.31 31.01
N TRP A 836 16.73 3.94 29.75
CA TRP A 836 17.50 2.73 29.43
C TRP A 836 18.99 2.84 29.78
N LEU A 837 19.58 4.04 29.79
CA LEU A 837 20.92 4.28 30.33
C LEU A 837 20.97 4.04 31.85
N ASP A 838 19.92 4.43 32.58
CA ASP A 838 19.80 4.15 34.01
C ASP A 838 19.59 2.64 34.25
N VAL A 839 18.81 1.95 33.41
CA VAL A 839 18.70 0.47 33.44
C VAL A 839 20.06 -0.19 33.23
N LYS A 840 20.85 0.26 32.25
CA LYS A 840 22.22 -0.24 32.02
C LYS A 840 23.11 -0.06 33.24
N LYS A 841 23.06 1.09 33.90
CA LYS A 841 23.83 1.34 35.12
C LYS A 841 23.45 0.38 36.26
N ASN A 842 22.15 0.16 36.46
CA ASN A 842 21.67 -0.80 37.46
C ASN A 842 22.03 -2.24 37.11
N PHE A 843 22.01 -2.60 35.83
CA PHE A 843 22.45 -3.91 35.35
C PHE A 843 23.91 -4.17 35.71
N GLU A 844 24.78 -3.20 35.44
CA GLU A 844 26.20 -3.29 35.76
C GLU A 844 26.46 -3.44 37.27
N SER A 845 25.74 -2.68 38.10
CA SER A 845 25.85 -2.78 39.56
C SER A 845 25.32 -4.11 40.09
N ALA A 846 24.19 -4.60 39.56
CA ALA A 846 23.62 -5.90 39.93
C ALA A 846 24.55 -7.04 39.49
N ARG A 847 25.16 -6.92 38.30
CA ARG A 847 26.16 -7.86 37.77
C ARG A 847 27.37 -7.97 38.69
N GLU A 848 27.94 -6.83 39.11
CA GLU A 848 29.07 -6.80 40.03
C GLU A 848 28.74 -7.44 41.39
N SER A 849 27.62 -7.04 41.98
CA SER A 849 27.12 -7.61 43.24
C SER A 849 26.91 -9.13 43.14
N PHE A 850 26.27 -9.59 42.06
CA PHE A 850 25.97 -11.00 41.88
C PHE A 850 27.22 -11.84 41.68
N VAL A 851 28.13 -11.44 40.77
CA VAL A 851 29.39 -12.17 40.55
C VAL A 851 30.18 -12.25 41.85
N ASN A 852 30.33 -11.15 42.58
CA ASN A 852 31.04 -11.14 43.87
C ASN A 852 30.39 -12.06 44.91
N SER A 853 29.06 -12.10 45.00
CA SER A 853 28.35 -13.02 45.92
C SER A 853 28.57 -14.50 45.59
N ARG A 854 28.93 -14.83 44.36
CA ARG A 854 29.15 -16.21 43.89
C ARG A 854 30.63 -16.60 43.86
N LEU A 855 31.53 -15.62 43.79
CA LEU A 855 32.97 -15.88 43.85
C LEU A 855 33.41 -16.52 45.16
N ASP A 856 32.70 -16.27 46.26
CA ASP A 856 32.95 -16.92 47.55
C ASP A 856 32.94 -18.46 47.44
N TYR A 857 32.06 -19.02 46.61
CA TYR A 857 32.01 -20.47 46.38
C TYR A 857 33.25 -20.99 45.66
N ILE A 858 33.62 -20.36 44.53
CA ILE A 858 34.81 -20.75 43.76
C ILE A 858 36.08 -20.55 44.60
N ASN A 859 36.13 -19.49 45.40
CA ASN A 859 37.22 -19.22 46.33
C ASN A 859 37.33 -20.28 47.43
N ALA A 860 36.20 -20.76 47.95
CA ALA A 860 36.19 -21.85 48.92
C ALA A 860 36.70 -23.18 48.31
N GLU A 861 36.29 -23.50 47.09
CA GLU A 861 36.78 -24.68 46.36
C GLU A 861 38.28 -24.56 46.04
N LEU A 862 38.72 -23.40 45.53
CA LEU A 862 40.12 -23.10 45.26
C LEU A 862 40.97 -23.22 46.53
N GLY A 863 40.53 -22.62 47.64
CA GLY A 863 41.22 -22.70 48.92
C GLY A 863 41.32 -24.15 49.42
N THR A 864 40.27 -24.94 49.25
CA THR A 864 40.27 -26.37 49.58
C THR A 864 41.31 -27.12 48.74
N MET A 865 41.35 -26.91 47.42
CA MET A 865 42.32 -27.56 46.55
C MET A 865 43.77 -27.13 46.84
N LEU A 866 43.99 -25.84 47.06
CA LEU A 866 45.31 -25.30 47.39
C LEU A 866 45.82 -25.84 48.73
N SER A 867 44.97 -25.93 49.76
CA SER A 867 45.36 -26.49 51.06
C SER A 867 45.79 -27.96 50.97
N ARG A 868 45.19 -28.74 50.06
CA ARG A 868 45.56 -30.14 49.82
C ARG A 868 46.84 -30.27 49.00
N LEU A 869 47.05 -29.40 48.01
CA LEU A 869 48.22 -29.41 47.12
C LEU A 869 49.46 -28.74 47.73
N PHE A 870 49.25 -27.83 48.69
CA PHE A 870 50.26 -27.05 49.41
C PHE A 870 49.98 -27.09 50.91
N PRO A 871 50.28 -28.20 51.60
CA PRO A 871 50.09 -28.32 53.06
C PRO A 871 50.90 -27.29 53.86
N GLU A 872 51.91 -26.69 53.24
CA GLU A 872 52.70 -25.56 53.74
C GLU A 872 51.91 -24.22 53.83
N GLY A 873 50.66 -24.18 53.35
CA GLY A 873 49.72 -23.08 53.63
C GLY A 873 49.55 -22.06 52.50
N MET A 874 49.69 -22.46 51.22
CA MET A 874 49.36 -21.57 50.10
C MET A 874 47.87 -21.22 50.12
N LYS A 875 47.56 -19.93 49.96
CA LYS A 875 46.19 -19.44 49.84
C LYS A 875 45.99 -18.79 48.49
N GLY A 876 44.77 -18.84 47.99
CA GLY A 876 44.42 -18.21 46.74
C GLY A 876 42.96 -17.81 46.72
N TYR A 877 42.68 -16.67 46.09
CA TYR A 877 41.34 -16.14 45.93
C TYR A 877 41.23 -15.34 44.64
N PHE A 878 40.10 -15.50 43.96
CA PHE A 878 39.66 -14.68 42.86
C PHE A 878 39.04 -13.39 43.38
N THR A 879 39.34 -12.28 42.70
CA THR A 879 38.74 -10.97 42.97
C THR A 879 38.11 -10.41 41.71
N TYR A 880 36.98 -9.71 41.89
CA TYR A 880 36.30 -9.00 40.81
C TYR A 880 35.93 -7.57 41.23
N GLY A 881 36.49 -6.62 40.50
CA GLY A 881 36.10 -5.21 40.53
C GLY A 881 36.02 -4.71 39.09
N ARG A 882 36.95 -3.84 38.66
CA ARG A 882 37.04 -3.44 37.23
C ARG A 882 37.58 -4.55 36.32
N THR A 883 38.38 -5.46 36.85
CA THR A 883 38.98 -6.58 36.14
C THR A 883 39.00 -7.81 37.03
N PHE A 884 38.87 -9.00 36.42
CA PHE A 884 38.97 -10.27 37.12
C PHE A 884 40.45 -10.67 37.33
N SER A 885 40.85 -10.96 38.58
CA SER A 885 42.21 -11.43 38.90
C SER A 885 42.21 -12.62 39.87
N LEU A 886 43.28 -13.41 39.81
CA LEU A 886 43.61 -14.44 40.80
C LEU A 886 44.78 -13.92 41.65
N GLU A 887 44.60 -13.88 42.97
CA GLU A 887 45.62 -13.55 43.95
C GLU A 887 46.09 -14.83 44.65
N ILE A 888 47.40 -15.06 44.70
CA ILE A 888 48.01 -16.21 45.39
C ILE A 888 48.92 -15.69 46.50
N GLU A 889 48.65 -16.03 47.75
CA GLU A 889 49.53 -15.76 48.89
C GLU A 889 50.41 -16.98 49.16
N TRP A 890 51.72 -16.79 49.07
CA TRP A 890 52.68 -17.85 49.26
C TRP A 890 53.99 -17.32 49.84
N LYS A 891 54.44 -17.89 50.97
CA LYS A 891 55.69 -17.51 51.66
C LYS A 891 55.79 -16.00 51.90
N ASP A 892 54.73 -15.42 52.46
CA ASP A 892 54.58 -13.98 52.74
C ASP A 892 54.67 -13.04 51.52
N ILE A 893 54.51 -13.58 50.30
CA ILE A 893 54.47 -12.82 49.04
C ILE A 893 53.13 -13.05 48.35
N THR A 894 52.53 -11.98 47.83
CA THR A 894 51.32 -12.06 46.99
C THR A 894 51.70 -12.04 45.52
N PHE A 895 51.25 -13.05 44.77
CA PHE A 895 51.50 -13.23 43.35
C PHE A 895 50.21 -13.02 42.55
N HIS A 896 50.23 -12.05 41.64
CA HIS A 896 49.10 -11.78 40.74
C HIS A 896 49.08 -12.77 39.56
N ASN A 897 47.98 -13.52 39.43
CA ASN A 897 47.79 -14.60 38.45
C ASN A 897 48.94 -15.63 38.43
N GLY A 898 49.58 -15.87 39.57
CA GLY A 898 50.70 -16.81 39.71
C GLY A 898 52.01 -16.37 39.03
N LYS A 899 52.09 -15.13 38.51
CA LYS A 899 53.34 -14.60 37.93
C LYS A 899 54.42 -14.49 39.00
N GLY A 900 55.49 -15.28 38.87
CA GLY A 900 56.61 -15.31 39.80
C GLY A 900 56.72 -16.60 40.63
N LEU A 901 55.73 -17.49 40.53
CA LEU A 901 55.83 -18.85 41.07
C LEU A 901 56.79 -19.70 40.24
N SER A 902 57.43 -20.69 40.87
CA SER A 902 58.24 -21.69 40.15
C SER A 902 57.37 -22.59 39.26
N GLY A 903 57.99 -23.29 38.30
CA GLY A 903 57.26 -24.17 37.36
C GLY A 903 56.36 -25.20 38.05
N GLY A 904 56.90 -25.90 39.06
CA GLY A 904 56.13 -26.90 39.81
C GLY A 904 55.08 -26.32 40.78
N GLU A 905 55.28 -25.11 41.28
CA GLU A 905 54.23 -24.39 42.03
C GLU A 905 53.10 -23.97 41.08
N MET A 906 53.43 -23.46 39.89
CA MET A 906 52.46 -23.02 38.91
C MET A 906 51.65 -24.17 38.32
N GLU A 907 52.24 -25.34 38.05
CA GLU A 907 51.51 -26.53 37.62
C GLU A 907 50.47 -26.99 38.65
N ARG A 908 50.80 -26.92 39.95
CA ARG A 908 49.88 -27.24 41.05
C ARG A 908 48.79 -26.19 41.25
N VAL A 909 49.12 -24.91 41.17
CA VAL A 909 48.11 -23.83 41.20
C VAL A 909 47.17 -23.96 40.01
N SER A 910 47.71 -24.28 38.84
CA SER A 910 46.91 -24.54 37.63
C SER A 910 45.94 -25.70 37.80
N LEU A 911 46.38 -26.79 38.43
CA LEU A 911 45.51 -27.91 38.78
C LEU A 911 44.41 -27.48 39.76
N ALA A 912 44.76 -26.72 40.80
CA ALA A 912 43.80 -26.23 41.79
C ALA A 912 42.71 -25.36 41.17
N VAL A 913 43.08 -24.43 40.28
CA VAL A 913 42.16 -23.55 39.56
C VAL A 913 41.22 -24.34 38.66
N MET A 914 41.77 -25.29 37.89
CA MET A 914 40.99 -26.14 37.01
C MET A 914 39.97 -26.98 37.78
N LEU A 915 40.38 -27.60 38.90
CA LEU A 915 39.47 -28.39 39.75
C LEU A 915 38.41 -27.53 40.42
N ALA A 916 38.74 -26.31 40.87
CA ALA A 916 37.77 -25.39 41.45
C ALA A 916 36.69 -24.98 40.44
N PHE A 917 37.07 -24.67 39.19
CA PHE A 917 36.11 -24.36 38.13
C PHE A 917 35.31 -25.58 37.68
N ASN A 918 35.93 -26.75 37.59
CA ASN A 918 35.20 -27.98 37.27
C ASN A 918 34.14 -28.31 38.34
N ALA A 919 34.48 -28.16 39.63
CA ALA A 919 33.54 -28.34 40.74
C ALA A 919 32.38 -27.33 40.72
N ALA A 920 32.63 -26.12 40.19
CA ALA A 920 31.62 -25.08 40.02
C ALA A 920 30.70 -25.32 38.81
N VAL A 921 31.26 -25.75 37.67
CA VAL A 921 30.49 -25.96 36.42
C VAL A 921 29.73 -27.30 36.43
N ARG A 922 30.28 -28.34 37.06
CA ARG A 922 29.69 -29.69 37.17
C ARG A 922 29.19 -30.27 35.83
N PRO A 923 30.07 -30.45 34.83
CA PRO A 923 29.67 -31.02 33.55
C PRO A 923 29.13 -32.45 33.71
N ALA A 924 28.15 -32.84 32.88
CA ALA A 924 27.58 -34.19 32.91
C ALA A 924 28.62 -35.25 32.45
N ILE A 925 29.40 -34.92 31.42
CA ILE A 925 30.61 -35.68 31.09
C ILE A 925 31.74 -35.18 31.98
N ASN A 926 32.00 -35.91 33.05
CA ASN A 926 33.02 -35.55 34.02
C ASN A 926 34.32 -36.33 33.79
N PHE A 927 35.10 -36.01 32.75
CA PHE A 927 36.43 -36.58 32.54
C PHE A 927 37.53 -35.54 32.68
N LEU A 928 38.72 -35.98 33.07
CA LEU A 928 39.92 -35.15 33.05
C LEU A 928 40.99 -35.74 32.14
N LEU A 929 41.44 -34.95 31.16
CA LEU A 929 42.44 -35.35 30.17
C LEU A 929 43.72 -34.52 30.37
N LEU A 930 44.80 -35.18 30.79
CA LEU A 930 46.06 -34.52 31.15
C LEU A 930 47.20 -35.02 30.23
N ASP A 931 47.62 -34.18 29.28
CA ASP A 931 48.69 -34.53 28.35
C ASP A 931 50.05 -34.07 28.88
N LYS A 932 50.85 -34.97 29.46
CA LYS A 932 52.19 -34.66 30.00
C LYS A 932 52.20 -33.48 30.98
N SER A 933 51.08 -33.28 31.65
CA SER A 933 50.97 -32.39 32.79
C SER A 933 51.89 -32.92 33.90
N PHE A 934 52.43 -32.02 34.73
CA PHE A 934 53.30 -32.37 35.87
C PHE A 934 54.72 -32.81 35.52
N SER A 935 55.19 -32.49 34.30
CA SER A 935 56.56 -32.82 33.88
C SER A 935 57.64 -32.14 34.73
N SER A 936 57.30 -31.05 35.42
CA SER A 936 58.24 -30.31 36.28
C SER A 936 58.17 -30.71 37.76
N LEU A 937 57.26 -31.62 38.13
CA LEU A 937 57.10 -32.10 39.51
C LEU A 937 58.08 -33.24 39.82
N ASP A 938 58.62 -33.22 41.04
CA ASP A 938 59.27 -34.39 41.63
C ASP A 938 58.23 -35.48 41.99
N GLU A 939 58.71 -36.69 42.29
CA GLU A 939 57.87 -37.86 42.57
C GLU A 939 56.91 -37.61 43.76
N TRP A 940 57.35 -36.88 44.78
CA TRP A 940 56.54 -36.59 45.96
C TRP A 940 55.37 -35.65 45.65
N ASN A 941 55.64 -34.54 44.97
CA ASN A 941 54.63 -33.57 44.55
C ASN A 941 53.66 -34.17 43.54
N LEU A 942 54.16 -34.99 42.61
CA LEU A 942 53.34 -35.72 41.65
C LEU A 942 52.33 -36.66 42.33
N ARG A 943 52.80 -37.43 43.32
CA ARG A 943 51.95 -38.32 44.11
C ARG A 943 50.87 -37.53 44.86
N LYS A 944 51.21 -36.36 45.40
CA LYS A 944 50.23 -35.47 46.06
C LYS A 944 49.17 -34.97 45.08
N CYS A 945 49.54 -34.53 43.89
CA CYS A 945 48.58 -34.15 42.85
C CYS A 945 47.62 -35.29 42.53
N LEU A 946 48.12 -36.52 42.40
CA LEU A 946 47.29 -37.69 42.13
C LEU A 946 46.35 -38.05 43.29
N GLU A 947 46.81 -37.94 44.55
CA GLU A 947 45.96 -38.14 45.74
C GLU A 947 44.81 -37.13 45.76
N VAL A 948 45.08 -35.86 45.45
CA VAL A 948 44.04 -34.83 45.35
C VAL A 948 43.10 -35.11 44.20
N LEU A 949 43.60 -35.52 43.04
CA LEU A 949 42.77 -35.92 41.90
C LEU A 949 41.84 -37.09 42.27
N ARG A 950 42.34 -38.14 42.93
CA ARG A 950 41.51 -39.26 43.41
C ARG A 950 40.42 -38.82 44.39
N ALA A 951 40.76 -37.90 45.29
CA ALA A 951 39.83 -37.42 46.32
C ALA A 951 38.81 -36.41 45.79
N SER A 952 39.15 -35.66 44.74
CA SER A 952 38.32 -34.58 44.19
C SER A 952 37.55 -34.99 42.93
N PHE A 953 37.92 -36.11 42.29
CA PHE A 953 37.30 -36.63 41.06
C PHE A 953 37.04 -38.13 41.20
N SER A 954 35.77 -38.53 41.18
CA SER A 954 35.34 -39.93 41.29
C SER A 954 35.08 -40.60 39.94
N SER A 955 35.37 -39.92 38.83
CA SER A 955 35.09 -40.33 37.45
C SER A 955 36.39 -40.63 36.67
N HIS A 956 36.35 -40.78 35.34
CA HIS A 956 37.51 -41.19 34.56
C HIS A 956 38.53 -40.07 34.38
N ILE A 957 39.75 -40.30 34.86
CA ILE A 957 40.92 -39.43 34.66
C ILE A 957 41.89 -40.17 33.76
N VAL A 958 42.20 -39.61 32.58
CA VAL A 958 43.22 -40.17 31.70
C VAL A 958 44.38 -39.20 31.63
N TRP A 959 45.56 -39.68 32.00
CA TRP A 959 46.78 -38.89 31.90
C TRP A 959 47.87 -39.59 31.10
N SER A 960 48.76 -38.80 30.53
CA SER A 960 49.98 -39.21 29.84
C SER A 960 51.15 -38.58 30.59
N THR A 961 52.18 -39.33 30.95
CA THR A 961 53.33 -38.82 31.73
C THR A 961 54.67 -39.32 31.17
N HIS A 962 55.75 -38.67 31.60
CA HIS A 962 57.14 -39.04 31.35
C HIS A 962 57.79 -39.82 32.52
N HIS A 963 57.08 -39.92 33.65
CA HIS A 963 57.52 -40.63 34.87
C HIS A 963 57.32 -42.15 34.74
N ASP A 964 58.04 -42.93 35.56
CA ASP A 964 58.02 -44.41 35.54
C ASP A 964 56.61 -45.02 35.74
N ASP A 965 56.43 -46.27 35.28
CA ASP A 965 55.18 -47.06 35.36
C ASP A 965 54.82 -47.38 36.84
N CYS A 966 54.24 -46.46 37.62
CA CYS A 966 53.93 -46.78 39.03
C CYS A 966 52.80 -46.01 39.75
N LEU A 967 52.12 -45.04 39.13
CA LEU A 967 51.23 -44.12 39.89
C LEU A 967 49.75 -44.10 39.48
N GLY A 968 49.39 -44.62 38.31
CA GLY A 968 48.00 -44.79 37.86
C GLY A 968 47.31 -46.02 38.50
N ASP A 969 45.97 -46.00 38.55
CA ASP A 969 45.16 -47.16 38.95
C ASP A 969 45.17 -48.24 37.85
N GLU A 970 45.27 -47.80 36.59
CA GLU A 970 45.46 -48.62 35.39
C GLU A 970 46.63 -48.08 34.56
N ILE A 971 47.48 -48.97 34.01
CA ILE A 971 48.60 -48.59 33.13
C ILE A 971 48.40 -49.25 31.76
N LEU A 972 48.12 -48.44 30.73
CA LEU A 972 47.94 -48.89 29.35
C LEU A 972 49.21 -48.64 28.54
N LYS A 973 49.86 -49.74 28.10
CA LYS A 973 51.05 -49.69 27.26
C LYS A 973 50.67 -49.52 25.79
N ILE A 974 51.07 -48.41 25.16
CA ILE A 974 50.82 -48.17 23.73
C ILE A 974 51.99 -48.73 22.92
N CYS A 975 51.73 -49.81 22.19
CA CYS A 975 52.68 -50.36 21.23
C CYS A 975 52.79 -49.46 19.98
N SER A 976 54.00 -49.33 19.44
CA SER A 976 54.32 -48.52 18.26
C SER A 976 53.68 -49.02 16.97
#